data_AF-A0A7W1RY77-F1
#
_entry.id   AF-A0A7W1RY77-F1
#
_cell.length_a   1.000
_cell.length_b   1.000
_cell.length_c   1.000
_cell.angle_alpha   90.00
_cell.angle_beta   90.00
_cell.angle_gamma   90.00
#
_symmetry.space_group_name_H-M   'P 1'
#
loop_
_entity.id
_entity.type
_entity.pdbx_description
1 polymer ?
#
loop_
_entity_poly.entity_id
_entity_poly.type
_entity_poly.pdbx_seq_one_letter_code
_entity_poly.pdbx_strand_id
1 'polypeptide(L)'
;MSPRLHRSFWLVALIAATSFAVEPMVAVGEKHTVYLADDGTVWCWGDNANGQLGDGTTTRQLTAKRVSDAAIVDIVAVAAGSFNTFALRADGTLWSWGRNTEGSLGRNSVDPQFTSPGLVLGLAVGVRLKAVAAGDRHALALSDEGRVYVWGADNRGQMGDGGLANIAYMARDTGLTGIKAVAAGADHSLVLTAGGKMKAWGAGTDGQIGDGGLGDRTVPTSVTMGTLDFAMTIACGARHNVAIYGNGTGHTWGDNADGQCGNGTQVDLGTPSVGNVFGQCRAVSAGARHTLAQRLDGLLVVCGDNSVGQLRLTATIPRSLSPSGAGVTDGRALASGPMAMHTMLLRNNGRLSGFGAAANGQLGNGAITYAFATDATAYARWPVSKLTAVATGQYHSTGLKSDGTVWGWGAAHAGQVGDGGTTNRSAPVLVTGIGPVCAIAAGADHGDFSVALRTDGSVVAWGANDDEEIGNPSAPSLPSPNPHSASPLVVSNTSGNVSLTCRAIGAGDHHGLAVKQDGSVVAWGSDGDGQLGNGAATGDQEVPVTVTSLANVLAVAGGGGGGGAGFSLALRADGSVWAWGRGWSGELGNGLGTSSDVPVQVSVIGNIIAIAAGSFHAMALRSDGTVWCWGTNGNGALGDNTTVNRFSPVQVRVTATTFLTGIKAISGGAYHSVAAGSDGSIWTWGANYSYALGDLSTGRTVAASIAIPGLISCVDAGYNDNMIVLADGAGYGWGNNGYYHLGNTSTGQSADPLLTDPTWLPQVTLTVLDASASETGPDSGSFMVSRDSTRSLLGSLTVDLAYAGVAVDGDDYLLSPTGLTIIPPGSASATVTVTPIDDPDDEDVDFEDVVPQVVDQPEDYQNQGSGGVVTIADDDVAGVMVSAISANTRESDAGTGISRTFLIWLASRPTDPVELYFYSSNESEGLVDADPTAGNQGVILVTFQPNEYGIGNAKVIQVFGQQDAFDDGDVPYNIVNYYATSDDPRYEGNVAPAVGISSIDDDTAGINVASAVTAVTEASGAAQTQAFIISLTSEPYFPVYFALSSSDPSEGNVHPEDSTIALHSGNWSSGATVRVVGQDDAIDDGDVAFTIIVAKSSSDDGAYNGKGAWSIDANCTDNDTRGVVISPGTSRLVSEAGVTAAYSVR
;
A
#
# COMPACT_ATOMS: atom_id res chain seq x y z
N MET A 1 47.00 -26.54 28.40
CA MET A 1 47.19 -27.31 27.16
C MET A 1 45.81 -27.46 26.54
N SER A 2 45.57 -26.78 25.41
CA SER A 2 44.25 -26.56 24.82
C SER A 2 44.22 -27.20 23.43
N PRO A 3 43.21 -27.99 23.05
CA PRO A 3 42.93 -28.26 21.65
C PRO A 3 41.99 -27.16 21.13
N ARG A 4 42.46 -26.41 20.12
CA ARG A 4 41.69 -25.36 19.45
C ARG A 4 40.73 -26.00 18.44
N LEU A 5 39.57 -25.36 18.30
CA LEU A 5 38.45 -25.70 17.43
C LEU A 5 38.87 -25.86 15.96
N HIS A 6 38.42 -26.96 15.34
CA HIS A 6 38.18 -27.06 13.90
C HIS A 6 36.67 -27.15 13.68
N ARG A 7 36.04 -26.06 13.27
CA ARG A 7 34.77 -26.10 12.53
C ARG A 7 35.11 -25.64 11.11
N SER A 8 35.13 -26.60 10.19
CA SER A 8 35.47 -26.39 8.79
C SER A 8 34.34 -25.63 8.09
N PHE A 9 34.68 -24.45 7.59
CA PHE A 9 33.93 -23.72 6.60
C PHE A 9 33.91 -24.55 5.30
N TRP A 10 32.72 -24.83 4.76
CA TRP A 10 32.57 -25.40 3.43
C TRP A 10 32.41 -24.26 2.43
N LEU A 11 33.48 -23.93 1.72
CA LEU A 11 33.41 -23.29 0.40
C LEU A 11 34.82 -23.33 -0.20
N VAL A 12 34.96 -23.90 -1.39
CA VAL A 12 35.75 -23.41 -2.54
C VAL A 12 35.52 -24.41 -3.68
N ALA A 13 34.51 -24.19 -4.50
CA ALA A 13 34.76 -23.74 -5.87
C ALA A 13 34.32 -22.27 -5.79
N LEU A 14 35.28 -21.40 -5.51
CA LEU A 14 35.01 -20.00 -5.18
C LEU A 14 34.77 -19.36 -6.55
N ILE A 15 33.66 -18.65 -6.80
CA ILE A 15 33.29 -17.53 -5.97
C ILE A 15 31.76 -17.39 -5.84
N ALA A 16 31.31 -17.44 -4.59
CA ALA A 16 30.11 -16.79 -4.07
C ALA A 16 30.53 -16.41 -2.66
N ALA A 17 30.71 -15.13 -2.35
CA ALA A 17 30.93 -14.72 -0.98
C ALA A 17 29.81 -15.36 -0.16
N THR A 18 30.17 -16.09 0.89
CA THR A 18 29.23 -16.28 1.97
C THR A 18 29.07 -14.90 2.63
N SER A 19 28.25 -14.01 2.05
CA SER A 19 27.17 -13.52 2.91
C SER A 19 26.54 -14.79 3.46
N PHE A 20 26.32 -14.87 4.78
CA PHE A 20 25.45 -15.93 5.25
C PHE A 20 24.16 -15.73 4.46
N ALA A 21 23.92 -16.54 3.43
CA ALA A 21 22.68 -16.53 2.72
C ALA A 21 21.70 -17.07 3.75
N VAL A 22 21.07 -16.13 4.45
CA VAL A 22 20.12 -16.46 5.49
C VAL A 22 18.97 -17.10 4.75
N GLU A 23 18.57 -18.30 5.11
CA GLU A 23 17.34 -18.86 4.54
C GLU A 23 16.20 -17.93 4.96
N PRO A 24 15.50 -17.27 4.02
CA PRO A 24 14.41 -16.39 4.38
C PRO A 24 13.38 -17.19 5.14
N MET A 25 12.93 -16.63 6.25
CA MET A 25 11.98 -17.31 7.12
C MET A 25 10.96 -16.31 7.61
N VAL A 26 9.79 -16.85 7.92
CA VAL A 26 8.68 -16.10 8.47
C VAL A 26 8.34 -16.67 9.83
N ALA A 27 8.14 -15.80 10.81
CA ALA A 27 7.60 -16.12 12.10
C ALA A 27 6.29 -15.34 12.29
N VAL A 28 5.33 -15.98 12.94
CA VAL A 28 3.96 -15.48 13.07
C VAL A 28 3.59 -15.45 14.55
N GLY A 29 3.30 -14.26 15.06
CA GLY A 29 2.73 -14.06 16.40
C GLY A 29 1.20 -13.97 16.35
N GLU A 30 0.54 -13.69 17.46
CA GLU A 30 -0.94 -13.71 17.53
C GLU A 30 -1.58 -12.71 16.54
N LYS A 31 -1.01 -11.50 16.48
CA LYS A 31 -1.54 -10.37 15.68
C LYS A 31 -0.45 -9.63 14.90
N HIS A 32 0.74 -10.20 14.78
CA HIS A 32 1.86 -9.61 14.06
C HIS A 32 2.65 -10.68 13.32
N THR A 33 3.43 -10.24 12.33
CA THR A 33 4.26 -11.12 11.49
C THR A 33 5.66 -10.54 11.43
N VAL A 34 6.64 -11.44 11.41
CA VAL A 34 8.07 -11.14 11.37
C VAL A 34 8.68 -11.89 10.20
N TYR A 35 9.39 -11.19 9.34
CA TYR A 35 10.08 -11.76 8.19
C TYR A 35 11.58 -11.49 8.31
N LEU A 36 12.37 -12.53 8.09
CA LEU A 36 13.81 -12.47 7.93
C LEU A 36 14.12 -12.63 6.45
N ALA A 37 14.71 -11.60 5.86
CA ALA A 37 15.13 -11.60 4.46
C ALA A 37 16.48 -12.34 4.27
N ASP A 38 16.84 -12.64 3.02
CA ASP A 38 18.09 -13.35 2.69
C ASP A 38 19.36 -12.55 2.97
N ASP A 39 19.22 -11.23 3.08
CA ASP A 39 20.28 -10.29 3.48
C ASP A 39 20.43 -10.14 5.01
N GLY A 40 19.66 -10.90 5.79
CA GLY A 40 19.71 -10.86 7.25
C GLY A 40 18.95 -9.70 7.89
N THR A 41 18.19 -8.91 7.12
CA THR A 41 17.32 -7.86 7.66
C THR A 41 16.00 -8.42 8.20
N VAL A 42 15.48 -7.79 9.26
CA VAL A 42 14.22 -8.18 9.91
C VAL A 42 13.15 -7.12 9.64
N TRP A 43 11.97 -7.59 9.26
CA TRP A 43 10.80 -6.81 8.92
C TRP A 43 9.62 -7.25 9.77
N CYS A 44 8.90 -6.32 10.36
CA CYS A 44 7.75 -6.60 11.21
C CYS A 44 6.53 -5.79 10.75
N TRP A 45 5.34 -6.37 10.87
CA TRP A 45 4.06 -5.70 10.66
C TRP A 45 2.93 -6.34 11.45
N GLY A 46 1.78 -5.67 11.48
CA GLY A 46 0.62 -6.06 12.26
C GLY A 46 0.44 -5.18 13.50
N ASP A 47 -0.20 -5.72 14.53
CA ASP A 47 -0.39 -5.06 15.82
C ASP A 47 0.94 -4.65 16.45
N ASN A 48 0.96 -3.51 17.11
CA ASN A 48 2.13 -2.98 17.81
C ASN A 48 1.80 -2.42 19.20
N ALA A 49 0.63 -2.72 19.77
CA ALA A 49 0.22 -2.16 21.06
C ALA A 49 1.21 -2.44 22.21
N ASN A 50 2.01 -3.50 22.11
CA ASN A 50 3.05 -3.87 23.08
C ASN A 50 4.47 -3.56 22.57
N GLY A 51 4.64 -2.86 21.45
CA GLY A 51 5.95 -2.62 20.84
C GLY A 51 6.54 -3.84 20.13
N GLN A 52 5.75 -4.87 19.82
CA GLN A 52 6.19 -6.14 19.23
C GLN A 52 6.79 -6.01 17.81
N LEU A 53 6.66 -4.85 17.17
CA LEU A 53 7.30 -4.58 15.88
C LEU A 53 8.73 -4.06 15.99
N GLY A 54 9.17 -3.60 17.18
CA GLY A 54 10.57 -3.24 17.41
C GLY A 54 11.01 -1.94 16.73
N ASP A 55 10.06 -1.13 16.24
CA ASP A 55 10.31 0.07 15.47
C ASP A 55 10.43 1.35 16.34
N GLY A 56 10.56 1.19 17.65
CA GLY A 56 10.58 2.26 18.63
C GLY A 56 9.21 2.84 18.98
N THR A 57 8.14 2.39 18.32
CA THR A 57 6.77 2.89 18.51
C THR A 57 5.84 1.85 19.11
N THR A 58 4.60 2.26 19.40
CA THR A 58 3.46 1.34 19.67
C THR A 58 2.39 1.40 18.58
N THR A 59 2.76 1.93 17.41
CA THR A 59 1.83 2.17 16.30
C THR A 59 1.77 0.93 15.41
N ARG A 60 0.55 0.44 15.17
CA ARG A 60 0.26 -0.67 14.27
C ARG A 60 0.78 -0.37 12.85
N GLN A 61 1.37 -1.36 12.19
CA GLN A 61 1.84 -1.23 10.81
C GLN A 61 1.02 -2.15 9.90
N LEU A 62 0.34 -1.60 8.89
CA LEU A 62 -0.47 -2.37 7.94
C LEU A 62 0.36 -3.00 6.81
N THR A 63 1.62 -2.56 6.69
CA THR A 63 2.61 -3.01 5.72
C THR A 63 3.93 -3.31 6.44
N ALA A 64 4.80 -4.09 5.80
CA ALA A 64 6.09 -4.47 6.36
C ALA A 64 6.96 -3.25 6.67
N LYS A 65 7.41 -3.13 7.93
CA LYS A 65 8.35 -2.10 8.37
C LYS A 65 9.65 -2.75 8.81
N ARG A 66 10.78 -2.24 8.30
CA ARG A 66 12.10 -2.71 8.71
C ARG A 66 12.38 -2.34 10.16
N VAL A 67 12.95 -3.28 10.91
CA VAL A 67 13.50 -3.02 12.24
C VAL A 67 14.87 -2.37 12.06
N SER A 68 14.94 -1.05 12.14
CA SER A 68 16.13 -0.24 11.82
C SER A 68 17.08 -0.02 13.00
N ASP A 69 17.11 -0.94 13.97
CA ASP A 69 18.02 -0.87 15.10
C ASP A 69 19.43 -1.31 14.69
N ALA A 70 20.47 -0.56 15.08
CA ALA A 70 21.86 -0.90 14.80
C ALA A 70 22.29 -2.26 15.37
N ALA A 71 21.53 -2.77 16.35
CA ALA A 71 21.70 -4.09 16.93
C ALA A 71 20.95 -5.22 16.20
N ILE A 72 20.18 -4.94 15.15
CA ILE A 72 19.53 -5.97 14.34
C ILE A 72 20.29 -6.11 13.03
N VAL A 73 21.41 -6.84 13.12
CA VAL A 73 22.35 -7.12 12.03
C VAL A 73 22.74 -8.60 12.08
N ASP A 74 23.07 -9.17 10.93
CA ASP A 74 23.47 -10.58 10.77
C ASP A 74 22.48 -11.57 11.43
N ILE A 75 21.18 -11.31 11.28
CA ILE A 75 20.14 -12.16 11.84
C ILE A 75 20.06 -13.47 11.04
N VAL A 76 20.04 -14.61 11.74
CA VAL A 76 19.99 -15.95 11.13
C VAL A 76 18.73 -16.72 11.49
N ALA A 77 17.99 -16.28 12.53
CA ALA A 77 16.67 -16.82 12.82
C ALA A 77 15.78 -15.80 13.53
N VAL A 78 14.46 -15.93 13.35
CA VAL A 78 13.45 -15.15 14.07
C VAL A 78 12.39 -16.07 14.68
N ALA A 79 11.80 -15.63 15.79
CA ALA A 79 10.62 -16.25 16.38
C ALA A 79 9.66 -15.18 16.91
N ALA A 80 8.37 -15.49 16.92
CA ALA A 80 7.32 -14.61 17.42
C ALA A 80 6.44 -15.40 18.39
N GLY A 81 6.26 -14.86 19.60
CA GLY A 81 5.21 -15.30 20.53
C GLY A 81 3.93 -14.51 20.29
N SER A 82 3.01 -14.48 21.24
CA SER A 82 1.73 -13.76 21.04
C SER A 82 1.94 -12.26 20.78
N PHE A 83 2.76 -11.63 21.62
CA PHE A 83 3.00 -10.18 21.64
C PHE A 83 4.49 -9.84 21.82
N ASN A 84 5.39 -10.76 21.51
CA ASN A 84 6.83 -10.55 21.59
C ASN A 84 7.54 -11.15 20.38
N THR A 85 8.72 -10.60 20.10
CA THR A 85 9.54 -10.96 18.94
C THR A 85 10.95 -11.23 19.39
N PHE A 86 11.59 -12.21 18.77
CA PHE A 86 12.96 -12.60 18.99
C PHE A 86 13.73 -12.65 17.67
N ALA A 87 14.98 -12.18 17.70
CA ALA A 87 15.92 -12.27 16.59
C ALA A 87 17.26 -12.83 17.07
N LEU A 88 17.69 -13.94 16.46
CA LEU A 88 18.95 -14.62 16.73
C LEU A 88 20.00 -14.17 15.72
N ARG A 89 21.13 -13.67 16.22
CA ARG A 89 22.29 -13.31 15.40
C ARG A 89 23.17 -14.52 15.08
N ALA A 90 23.94 -14.42 13.99
CA ALA A 90 24.95 -15.41 13.59
C ALA A 90 26.02 -15.68 14.68
N ASP A 91 26.30 -14.68 15.53
CA ASP A 91 27.23 -14.82 16.66
C ASP A 91 26.66 -15.66 17.82
N GLY A 92 25.36 -15.99 17.77
CA GLY A 92 24.65 -16.77 18.76
C GLY A 92 24.01 -15.95 19.89
N THR A 93 24.00 -14.61 19.77
CA THR A 93 23.28 -13.71 20.69
C THR A 93 21.82 -13.56 20.29
N LEU A 94 20.93 -13.47 21.28
CA LEU A 94 19.49 -13.38 21.08
C LEU A 94 18.98 -12.00 21.52
N TRP A 95 18.18 -11.37 20.66
CA TRP A 95 17.57 -10.07 20.88
C TRP A 95 16.05 -10.22 20.96
N SER A 96 15.40 -9.37 21.76
CA SER A 96 13.97 -9.45 22.02
C SER A 96 13.30 -8.09 22.26
N TRP A 97 12.03 -7.99 21.90
CA TRP A 97 11.17 -6.82 22.09
C TRP A 97 9.69 -7.21 22.13
N GLY A 98 8.80 -6.29 22.51
CA GLY A 98 7.38 -6.53 22.73
C GLY A 98 7.00 -6.60 24.21
N ARG A 99 5.99 -7.42 24.53
CA ARG A 99 5.42 -7.59 25.88
C ARG A 99 6.36 -8.36 26.83
N ASN A 100 6.44 -7.89 28.08
CA ASN A 100 7.32 -8.41 29.12
C ASN A 100 6.67 -8.57 30.52
N THR A 101 5.34 -8.60 30.62
CA THR A 101 4.63 -8.65 31.92
C THR A 101 5.00 -9.82 32.84
N GLU A 102 5.46 -10.94 32.28
CA GLU A 102 5.91 -12.13 33.01
C GLU A 102 7.42 -12.39 32.83
N GLY A 103 8.19 -11.39 32.38
CA GLY A 103 9.61 -11.52 32.07
C GLY A 103 9.88 -12.30 30.78
N SER A 104 8.89 -12.41 29.90
CA SER A 104 8.91 -13.20 28.66
C SER A 104 10.00 -12.79 27.67
N LEU A 105 10.61 -11.60 27.82
CA LEU A 105 11.74 -11.16 27.00
C LEU A 105 13.11 -11.56 27.57
N GLY A 106 13.20 -11.97 28.84
CA GLY A 106 14.47 -12.36 29.45
C GLY A 106 15.49 -11.21 29.56
N ARG A 107 15.02 -9.95 29.61
CA ARG A 107 15.86 -8.73 29.65
C ARG A 107 16.26 -8.28 31.05
N ASN A 108 15.97 -9.07 32.09
CA ASN A 108 16.19 -8.71 33.49
C ASN A 108 15.57 -7.35 33.87
N SER A 109 14.35 -7.07 33.39
CA SER A 109 13.59 -5.86 33.70
C SER A 109 12.15 -6.18 34.09
N VAL A 110 11.58 -5.31 34.92
CA VAL A 110 10.16 -5.32 35.34
C VAL A 110 9.28 -4.42 34.45
N ASP A 111 9.87 -3.75 33.45
CA ASP A 111 9.09 -2.96 32.50
C ASP A 111 8.11 -3.86 31.75
N PRO A 112 6.84 -3.45 31.59
CA PRO A 112 5.79 -4.30 31.03
C PRO A 112 5.96 -4.54 29.53
N GLN A 113 6.72 -3.69 28.82
CA GLN A 113 6.97 -3.82 27.38
C GLN A 113 8.23 -3.07 26.94
N PHE A 114 8.76 -3.43 25.77
CA PHE A 114 9.88 -2.76 25.11
C PHE A 114 9.60 -2.57 23.63
N THR A 115 9.63 -1.33 23.14
CA THR A 115 9.36 -0.98 21.73
C THR A 115 10.58 -1.06 20.83
N SER A 116 11.78 -1.28 21.40
CA SER A 116 13.03 -1.44 20.67
C SER A 116 13.75 -2.73 21.06
N PRO A 117 14.47 -3.37 20.10
CA PRO A 117 15.27 -4.56 20.36
C PRO A 117 16.21 -4.42 21.56
N GLY A 118 16.36 -5.49 22.32
CA GLY A 118 17.41 -5.56 23.35
C GLY A 118 17.84 -6.98 23.64
N LEU A 119 19.06 -7.09 24.15
CA LEU A 119 19.71 -8.36 24.42
C LEU A 119 18.94 -9.19 25.46
N VAL A 120 18.73 -10.47 25.17
CA VAL A 120 18.30 -11.48 26.15
C VAL A 120 19.48 -11.81 27.05
N LEU A 121 19.29 -11.69 28.37
CA LEU A 121 20.34 -11.83 29.37
C LEU A 121 20.27 -13.19 30.10
N GLY A 122 21.36 -13.56 30.77
CA GLY A 122 21.40 -14.74 31.66
C GLY A 122 22.01 -16.01 31.07
N LEU A 123 22.53 -15.96 29.84
CA LEU A 123 23.33 -17.04 29.28
C LEU A 123 24.74 -17.03 29.89
N ALA A 124 25.28 -18.21 30.23
CA ALA A 124 26.66 -18.31 30.70
C ALA A 124 27.64 -17.80 29.64
N VAL A 125 28.78 -17.24 30.07
CA VAL A 125 29.82 -16.74 29.16
C VAL A 125 30.23 -17.85 28.18
N GLY A 126 30.13 -17.56 26.88
CA GLY A 126 30.49 -18.49 25.80
C GLY A 126 29.36 -19.39 25.29
N VAL A 127 28.14 -19.29 25.83
CA VAL A 127 26.97 -19.97 25.27
C VAL A 127 26.56 -19.29 23.96
N ARG A 128 26.49 -20.08 22.88
CA ARG A 128 25.99 -19.64 21.56
C ARG A 128 24.68 -20.34 21.27
N LEU A 129 23.65 -19.57 20.94
CA LEU A 129 22.34 -20.07 20.55
C LEU A 129 22.28 -20.34 19.04
N LYS A 130 21.48 -21.34 18.65
CA LYS A 130 21.23 -21.73 17.26
C LYS A 130 19.77 -21.82 16.87
N ALA A 131 18.86 -21.81 17.85
CA ALA A 131 17.42 -21.76 17.60
C ALA A 131 16.69 -21.13 18.78
N VAL A 132 15.52 -20.56 18.50
CA VAL A 132 14.61 -19.96 19.47
C VAL A 132 13.18 -20.38 19.13
N ALA A 133 12.36 -20.60 20.16
CA ALA A 133 10.92 -20.80 20.03
C ALA A 133 10.20 -19.97 21.10
N ALA A 134 9.05 -19.40 20.74
CA ALA A 134 8.29 -18.51 21.60
C ALA A 134 6.84 -19.01 21.74
N GLY A 135 6.37 -19.09 22.97
CA GLY A 135 4.98 -19.40 23.32
C GLY A 135 4.16 -18.13 23.60
N ASP A 136 3.08 -18.23 24.36
CA ASP A 136 2.26 -17.04 24.71
C ASP A 136 3.08 -16.07 25.58
N ARG A 137 3.63 -16.59 26.68
CA ARG A 137 4.33 -15.80 27.70
C ARG A 137 5.64 -16.42 28.18
N HIS A 138 6.15 -17.41 27.47
CA HIS A 138 7.43 -18.06 27.75
C HIS A 138 8.21 -18.27 26.46
N ALA A 139 9.52 -18.45 26.57
CA ALA A 139 10.38 -18.73 25.42
C ALA A 139 11.45 -19.77 25.75
N LEU A 140 11.88 -20.45 24.69
CA LEU A 140 12.90 -21.48 24.68
C LEU A 140 14.04 -21.04 23.76
N ALA A 141 15.28 -21.28 24.17
CA ALA A 141 16.43 -21.19 23.28
C ALA A 141 17.27 -22.46 23.33
N LEU A 142 17.81 -22.84 22.18
CA LEU A 142 18.66 -24.00 22.00
C LEU A 142 20.09 -23.55 21.72
N SER A 143 21.05 -24.04 22.49
CA SER A 143 22.47 -23.80 22.23
C SER A 143 23.05 -24.74 21.17
N ASP A 144 24.20 -24.36 20.62
CA ASP A 144 25.00 -25.20 19.72
C ASP A 144 25.31 -26.57 20.31
N GLU A 145 25.58 -26.63 21.61
CA GLU A 145 25.87 -27.84 22.37
C GLU A 145 24.63 -28.71 22.66
N GLY A 146 23.45 -28.31 22.19
CA GLY A 146 22.21 -29.04 22.39
C GLY A 146 21.63 -28.93 23.81
N ARG A 147 21.84 -27.79 24.48
CA ARG A 147 21.23 -27.44 25.78
C ARG A 147 20.06 -26.49 25.60
N VAL A 148 19.06 -26.58 26.47
CA VAL A 148 17.81 -25.81 26.37
C VAL A 148 17.69 -24.83 27.53
N TYR A 149 17.43 -23.58 27.19
CA TYR A 149 17.23 -22.47 28.12
C TYR A 149 15.78 -21.99 28.07
N VAL A 150 15.19 -21.68 29.24
CA VAL A 150 13.78 -21.26 29.42
C VAL A 150 13.67 -19.95 30.20
N TRP A 151 12.67 -19.11 29.91
CA TRP A 151 12.30 -17.94 30.71
C TRP A 151 10.83 -17.50 30.47
N GLY A 152 10.30 -16.62 31.32
CA GLY A 152 8.91 -16.12 31.24
C GLY A 152 7.93 -16.69 32.28
N ALA A 153 6.69 -16.90 31.87
CA ALA A 153 5.62 -17.45 32.71
C ALA A 153 5.82 -18.94 33.05
N ASP A 154 5.37 -19.36 34.24
CA ASP A 154 5.46 -20.75 34.72
C ASP A 154 4.21 -21.25 35.45
N ASN A 155 3.07 -20.58 35.29
CA ASN A 155 1.82 -20.91 35.97
C ASN A 155 1.27 -22.32 35.65
N ARG A 156 1.82 -23.00 34.64
CA ARG A 156 1.48 -24.38 34.22
C ARG A 156 2.69 -25.32 34.26
N GLY A 157 3.84 -24.86 34.75
CA GLY A 157 5.08 -25.63 34.76
C GLY A 157 5.82 -25.66 33.42
N GLN A 158 5.52 -24.73 32.51
CA GLN A 158 6.11 -24.63 31.17
C GLN A 158 7.61 -24.34 31.16
N MET A 159 8.23 -24.13 32.32
CA MET A 159 9.68 -24.04 32.47
C MET A 159 10.37 -25.39 32.69
N GLY A 160 9.64 -26.39 33.17
CA GLY A 160 10.18 -27.74 33.31
C GLY A 160 11.15 -27.92 34.48
N ASP A 161 11.17 -27.02 35.47
CA ASP A 161 12.09 -27.06 36.60
C ASP A 161 11.50 -27.71 37.86
N GLY A 162 10.27 -28.23 37.78
CA GLY A 162 9.50 -28.78 38.89
C GLY A 162 8.69 -27.76 39.68
N GLY A 163 8.83 -26.47 39.39
CA GLY A 163 8.12 -25.36 40.02
C GLY A 163 6.88 -24.87 39.26
N LEU A 164 6.34 -23.75 39.74
CA LEU A 164 5.26 -22.96 39.10
C LEU A 164 5.56 -21.45 39.19
N ALA A 165 6.83 -21.09 39.33
CA ALA A 165 7.25 -19.73 39.63
C ALA A 165 7.89 -19.10 38.40
N ASN A 166 7.31 -17.99 37.93
CA ASN A 166 7.82 -17.27 36.76
C ASN A 166 9.33 -16.95 36.93
N ILE A 167 10.12 -17.18 35.87
CA ILE A 167 11.52 -16.77 35.81
C ILE A 167 11.58 -15.43 35.07
N ALA A 168 11.51 -14.35 35.86
CA ALA A 168 11.46 -12.98 35.35
C ALA A 168 12.84 -12.35 35.05
N TYR A 169 13.94 -13.04 35.39
CA TYR A 169 15.24 -12.39 35.53
C TYR A 169 16.29 -12.86 34.49
N MET A 170 16.40 -14.15 34.20
CA MET A 170 17.47 -14.72 33.36
C MET A 170 17.06 -16.03 32.69
N ALA A 171 17.50 -16.26 31.45
CA ALA A 171 17.36 -17.55 30.77
C ALA A 171 18.00 -18.67 31.61
N ARG A 172 17.22 -19.70 31.96
CA ARG A 172 17.64 -20.78 32.86
C ARG A 172 17.88 -22.08 32.10
N ASP A 173 19.01 -22.72 32.36
CA ASP A 173 19.32 -24.06 31.82
C ASP A 173 18.38 -25.11 32.45
N THR A 174 17.67 -25.85 31.59
CA THR A 174 16.77 -26.95 31.98
C THR A 174 17.53 -28.22 32.40
N GLY A 175 18.83 -28.30 32.13
CA GLY A 175 19.65 -29.50 32.31
C GLY A 175 19.48 -30.55 31.21
N LEU A 176 18.65 -30.26 30.19
CA LEU A 176 18.51 -31.13 29.01
C LEU A 176 19.74 -31.02 28.10
N THR A 177 20.19 -32.15 27.57
CA THR A 177 21.34 -32.25 26.66
C THR A 177 21.01 -33.06 25.42
N GLY A 178 21.75 -32.86 24.34
CA GLY A 178 21.55 -33.62 23.09
C GLY A 178 20.25 -33.24 22.37
N ILE A 179 19.78 -32.01 22.55
CA ILE A 179 18.58 -31.48 21.89
C ILE A 179 18.94 -30.95 20.50
N LYS A 180 18.11 -31.28 19.52
CA LYS A 180 18.20 -30.88 18.10
C LYS A 180 17.24 -29.74 17.76
N ALA A 181 16.04 -29.71 18.35
CA ALA A 181 15.05 -28.67 18.09
C ALA A 181 14.21 -28.38 19.34
N VAL A 182 13.68 -27.14 19.41
CA VAL A 182 12.77 -26.64 20.44
C VAL A 182 11.51 -26.10 19.77
N ALA A 183 10.36 -26.25 20.41
CA ALA A 183 9.08 -25.68 20.01
C ALA A 183 8.27 -25.32 21.26
N ALA A 184 7.47 -24.26 21.18
CA ALA A 184 6.66 -23.76 22.29
C ALA A 184 5.21 -23.58 21.82
N GLY A 185 4.26 -24.12 22.58
CA GLY A 185 2.84 -23.77 22.45
C GLY A 185 2.48 -22.61 23.36
N ALA A 186 1.19 -22.40 23.63
CA ALA A 186 0.75 -21.29 24.48
C ALA A 186 1.38 -21.38 25.88
N ASP A 187 1.17 -22.52 26.54
CA ASP A 187 1.55 -22.79 27.93
C ASP A 187 2.28 -24.13 28.08
N HIS A 188 2.87 -24.66 27.01
CA HIS A 188 3.66 -25.90 27.03
C HIS A 188 4.89 -25.80 26.14
N SER A 189 5.88 -26.63 26.43
CA SER A 189 7.16 -26.70 25.75
C SER A 189 7.40 -28.11 25.21
N LEU A 190 8.04 -28.20 24.05
CA LEU A 190 8.36 -29.44 23.36
C LEU A 190 9.79 -29.41 22.84
N VAL A 191 10.52 -30.51 22.98
CA VAL A 191 11.88 -30.65 22.43
C VAL A 191 12.06 -31.95 21.69
N LEU A 192 12.91 -31.90 20.68
CA LEU A 192 13.35 -33.05 19.90
C LEU A 192 14.81 -33.34 20.18
N THR A 193 15.12 -34.55 20.62
CA THR A 193 16.50 -35.02 20.81
C THR A 193 17.16 -35.36 19.47
N ALA A 194 18.48 -35.35 19.40
CA ALA A 194 19.24 -35.78 18.22
C ALA A 194 18.97 -37.25 17.83
N GLY A 195 18.55 -38.09 18.78
CA GLY A 195 18.13 -39.47 18.55
C GLY A 195 16.67 -39.65 18.11
N GLY A 196 15.96 -38.55 17.82
CA GLY A 196 14.57 -38.59 17.32
C GLY A 196 13.50 -38.81 18.39
N LYS A 197 13.84 -38.82 19.69
CA LYS A 197 12.87 -38.84 20.80
C LYS A 197 12.37 -37.44 21.13
N MET A 198 11.16 -37.34 21.66
CA MET A 198 10.56 -36.07 22.06
C MET A 198 10.25 -36.03 23.56
N LYS A 199 10.37 -34.84 24.15
CA LYS A 199 9.95 -34.55 25.53
C LYS A 199 9.08 -33.30 25.56
N ALA A 200 8.02 -33.33 26.36
CA ALA A 200 7.08 -32.22 26.53
C ALA A 200 6.82 -31.94 28.03
N TRP A 201 6.50 -30.68 28.35
CA TRP A 201 6.13 -30.24 29.70
C TRP A 201 5.30 -28.94 29.64
N GLY A 202 4.72 -28.53 30.77
CA GLY A 202 3.75 -27.44 30.88
C GLY A 202 2.31 -27.93 30.92
N ALA A 203 1.40 -27.15 30.34
CA ALA A 203 -0.02 -27.47 30.27
C ALA A 203 -0.28 -28.83 29.59
N GLY A 204 -1.16 -29.64 30.17
CA GLY A 204 -1.46 -30.99 29.63
C GLY A 204 -2.94 -31.38 29.68
N THR A 205 -3.84 -30.46 30.02
CA THR A 205 -5.27 -30.74 30.17
C THR A 205 -5.96 -31.19 28.88
N ASP A 206 -5.39 -30.83 27.72
CA ASP A 206 -5.93 -31.17 26.40
C ASP A 206 -5.06 -32.24 25.70
N GLY A 207 -4.15 -32.88 26.44
CA GLY A 207 -3.26 -33.92 25.92
C GLY A 207 -1.98 -33.41 25.25
N GLN A 208 -1.64 -32.12 25.38
CA GLN A 208 -0.46 -31.48 24.77
C GLN A 208 0.86 -32.22 25.04
N ILE A 209 0.97 -32.85 26.21
CA ILE A 209 2.18 -33.57 26.63
C ILE A 209 2.41 -34.82 25.78
N GLY A 210 1.36 -35.46 25.28
CA GLY A 210 1.51 -36.66 24.45
C GLY A 210 1.93 -37.92 25.24
N ASP A 211 1.83 -37.92 26.57
CA ASP A 211 2.18 -39.06 27.44
C ASP A 211 0.98 -39.99 27.75
N GLY A 212 -0.20 -39.69 27.20
CA GLY A 212 -1.45 -40.39 27.44
C GLY A 212 -2.25 -39.89 28.65
N GLY A 213 -1.72 -38.94 29.42
CA GLY A 213 -2.43 -38.31 30.55
C GLY A 213 -3.01 -36.93 30.21
N LEU A 214 -3.92 -36.44 31.06
CA LEU A 214 -4.62 -35.15 30.92
C LEU A 214 -4.31 -34.16 32.06
N GLY A 215 -3.03 -33.99 32.39
CA GLY A 215 -2.63 -33.08 33.46
C GLY A 215 -1.33 -32.38 33.15
N ASP A 216 -1.10 -31.25 33.81
CA ASP A 216 0.11 -30.47 33.64
C ASP A 216 1.35 -31.29 34.08
N ARG A 217 2.50 -31.02 33.46
CA ARG A 217 3.79 -31.63 33.80
C ARG A 217 4.77 -30.51 34.08
N THR A 218 5.21 -30.38 35.33
CA THR A 218 6.21 -29.37 35.70
C THR A 218 7.64 -29.78 35.38
N VAL A 219 7.86 -30.95 34.78
CA VAL A 219 9.17 -31.48 34.39
C VAL A 219 9.13 -32.13 32.99
N PRO A 220 10.24 -32.10 32.21
CA PRO A 220 10.34 -32.71 30.89
C PRO A 220 9.95 -34.20 30.87
N THR A 221 8.77 -34.48 30.33
CA THR A 221 8.15 -35.81 30.29
C THR A 221 8.25 -36.39 28.88
N SER A 222 8.48 -37.70 28.75
CA SER A 222 8.63 -38.34 27.44
C SER A 222 7.29 -38.43 26.70
N VAL A 223 7.29 -38.07 25.41
CA VAL A 223 6.12 -38.25 24.53
C VAL A 223 6.02 -39.72 24.10
N THR A 224 4.80 -40.27 24.04
CA THR A 224 4.55 -41.66 23.64
C THR A 224 4.47 -41.78 22.11
N MET A 225 5.57 -42.20 21.47
CA MET A 225 5.74 -42.22 20.00
C MET A 225 5.17 -43.46 19.27
N GLY A 226 4.62 -44.44 20.00
CA GLY A 226 4.18 -45.70 19.42
C GLY A 226 5.33 -46.49 18.76
N THR A 227 5.05 -47.22 17.67
CA THR A 227 6.03 -48.08 16.98
C THR A 227 7.03 -47.32 16.11
N LEU A 228 6.72 -46.08 15.73
CA LEU A 228 7.60 -45.24 14.91
C LEU A 228 8.40 -44.33 15.85
N ASP A 229 9.46 -44.87 16.44
CA ASP A 229 10.08 -44.23 17.60
C ASP A 229 11.21 -43.23 17.22
N PHE A 230 10.98 -42.45 16.14
CA PHE A 230 11.94 -41.51 15.57
C PHE A 230 11.26 -40.34 14.81
N ALA A 231 11.36 -39.13 15.37
CA ALA A 231 10.93 -37.87 14.75
C ALA A 231 12.10 -37.07 14.14
N MET A 232 11.84 -36.38 13.04
CA MET A 232 12.79 -35.51 12.33
C MET A 232 12.59 -34.02 12.63
N THR A 233 11.34 -33.61 12.81
CA THR A 233 10.88 -32.22 12.99
C THR A 233 9.69 -32.18 13.95
N ILE A 234 9.57 -31.08 14.70
CA ILE A 234 8.47 -30.78 15.61
C ILE A 234 7.97 -29.35 15.38
N ALA A 235 6.68 -29.11 15.62
CA ALA A 235 6.09 -27.78 15.75
C ALA A 235 4.92 -27.83 16.74
N CYS A 236 4.61 -26.69 17.35
CA CYS A 236 3.54 -26.54 18.32
C CYS A 236 2.55 -25.47 17.85
N GLY A 237 1.27 -25.78 17.95
CA GLY A 237 0.19 -24.82 17.94
C GLY A 237 -0.14 -24.36 19.36
N ALA A 238 -1.31 -23.75 19.54
CA ALA A 238 -1.77 -23.27 20.85
C ALA A 238 -1.71 -24.33 21.94
N ARG A 239 -2.40 -25.43 21.65
CA ARG A 239 -2.74 -26.52 22.56
C ARG A 239 -2.63 -27.87 21.85
N HIS A 240 -1.96 -27.91 20.70
CA HIS A 240 -1.72 -29.12 19.93
C HIS A 240 -0.30 -29.08 19.35
N ASN A 241 0.14 -30.22 18.84
CA ASN A 241 1.48 -30.41 18.33
C ASN A 241 1.44 -31.20 17.03
N VAL A 242 2.47 -31.02 16.21
CA VAL A 242 2.69 -31.78 15.00
C VAL A 242 4.16 -32.19 14.90
N ALA A 243 4.41 -33.39 14.39
CA ALA A 243 5.76 -33.89 14.14
C ALA A 243 5.83 -34.66 12.82
N ILE A 244 6.98 -34.58 12.16
CA ILE A 244 7.31 -35.42 11.00
C ILE A 244 8.21 -36.55 11.47
N TYR A 245 7.81 -37.78 11.21
CA TYR A 245 8.54 -38.99 11.61
C TYR A 245 9.57 -39.39 10.54
N GLY A 246 10.53 -40.27 10.86
CA GLY A 246 11.66 -40.63 9.99
C GLY A 246 11.31 -41.17 8.60
N ASN A 247 10.11 -41.72 8.44
CA ASN A 247 9.52 -42.18 7.18
C ASN A 247 8.81 -41.04 6.39
N GLY A 248 8.93 -39.80 6.85
CA GLY A 248 8.30 -38.60 6.30
C GLY A 248 6.87 -38.36 6.76
N THR A 249 6.30 -39.14 7.68
CA THR A 249 4.85 -39.05 7.97
C THR A 249 4.52 -37.99 9.00
N GLY A 250 3.46 -37.21 8.76
CA GLY A 250 2.97 -36.20 9.70
C GLY A 250 2.01 -36.78 10.76
N HIS A 251 2.31 -36.55 12.03
CA HIS A 251 1.50 -36.98 13.19
C HIS A 251 1.15 -35.79 14.08
N THR A 252 -0.05 -35.81 14.67
CA THR A 252 -0.59 -34.72 15.50
C THR A 252 -1.12 -35.24 16.82
N TRP A 253 -1.12 -34.38 17.86
CA TRP A 253 -1.77 -34.66 19.15
C TRP A 253 -2.04 -33.38 19.95
N GLY A 254 -2.81 -33.50 21.03
CA GLY A 254 -3.32 -32.40 21.85
C GLY A 254 -4.78 -32.06 21.53
N ASP A 255 -5.13 -30.80 21.75
CA ASP A 255 -6.47 -30.24 21.49
C ASP A 255 -6.88 -30.48 20.04
N ASN A 256 -8.11 -30.95 19.86
CA ASN A 256 -8.70 -31.23 18.57
C ASN A 256 -10.15 -30.73 18.46
N ALA A 257 -10.58 -29.82 19.34
CA ALA A 257 -11.95 -29.32 19.34
C ALA A 257 -12.39 -28.73 17.98
N ASP A 258 -11.46 -28.18 17.21
CA ASP A 258 -11.69 -27.59 15.89
C ASP A 258 -11.18 -28.46 14.73
N GLY A 259 -10.81 -29.73 14.98
CA GLY A 259 -10.30 -30.63 13.94
C GLY A 259 -8.83 -30.37 13.55
N GLN A 260 -8.10 -29.58 14.34
CA GLN A 260 -6.71 -29.19 14.08
C GLN A 260 -5.73 -30.37 14.07
N CYS A 261 -6.09 -31.53 14.66
CA CYS A 261 -5.30 -32.74 14.51
C CYS A 261 -5.55 -33.47 13.18
N GLY A 262 -6.60 -33.13 12.41
CA GLY A 262 -6.85 -33.69 11.08
C GLY A 262 -7.21 -35.18 11.03
N ASN A 263 -7.54 -35.80 12.15
CA ASN A 263 -7.80 -37.25 12.19
C ASN A 263 -9.25 -37.64 11.81
N GLY A 264 -10.03 -36.72 11.23
CA GLY A 264 -11.44 -36.91 10.92
C GLY A 264 -12.38 -36.80 12.12
N THR A 265 -11.87 -36.43 13.31
CA THR A 265 -12.64 -36.29 14.56
C THR A 265 -12.39 -34.95 15.22
N GLN A 266 -13.11 -34.70 16.34
CA GLN A 266 -12.91 -33.53 17.20
C GLN A 266 -12.54 -33.93 18.64
N VAL A 267 -11.91 -35.09 18.78
CA VAL A 267 -11.53 -35.66 20.07
C VAL A 267 -10.06 -35.37 20.30
N ASP A 268 -9.76 -34.79 21.46
CA ASP A 268 -8.40 -34.50 21.89
C ASP A 268 -7.56 -35.78 21.95
N LEU A 269 -6.30 -35.65 21.58
CA LEU A 269 -5.38 -36.76 21.46
C LEU A 269 -4.31 -36.67 22.53
N GLY A 270 -4.40 -37.53 23.55
CA GLY A 270 -3.39 -37.62 24.62
C GLY A 270 -2.05 -38.23 24.17
N THR A 271 -1.97 -38.75 22.95
CA THR A 271 -0.75 -39.29 22.33
C THR A 271 -0.73 -38.95 20.84
N PRO A 272 0.45 -38.85 20.20
CA PRO A 272 0.60 -38.80 18.74
C PRO A 272 -0.37 -39.74 18.01
N SER A 273 -1.07 -39.23 17.00
CA SER A 273 -2.06 -39.94 16.21
C SER A 273 -1.52 -41.26 15.63
N VAL A 274 -2.31 -42.33 15.72
CA VAL A 274 -1.97 -43.64 15.15
C VAL A 274 -2.39 -43.65 13.66
N GLY A 275 -1.53 -43.09 12.80
CA GLY A 275 -1.74 -43.04 11.34
C GLY A 275 -1.14 -41.79 10.68
N ASN A 276 -0.79 -41.91 9.40
CA ASN A 276 -0.15 -40.84 8.61
C ASN A 276 -1.17 -39.76 8.21
N VAL A 277 -1.56 -38.89 9.14
CA VAL A 277 -2.67 -37.94 8.93
C VAL A 277 -2.45 -37.10 7.66
N PHE A 278 -1.24 -36.58 7.45
CA PHE A 278 -0.90 -35.69 6.33
C PHE A 278 -0.16 -36.37 5.18
N GLY A 279 0.06 -37.69 5.25
CA GLY A 279 0.91 -38.41 4.30
C GLY A 279 2.40 -38.07 4.48
N GLN A 280 3.18 -38.11 3.39
CA GLN A 280 4.61 -37.80 3.39
C GLN A 280 4.85 -36.28 3.27
N CYS A 281 5.40 -35.69 4.33
CA CYS A 281 5.59 -34.26 4.51
C CYS A 281 7.07 -33.88 4.51
N ARG A 282 7.37 -32.71 3.96
CA ARG A 282 8.67 -32.03 4.05
C ARG A 282 8.71 -31.01 5.19
N ALA A 283 7.59 -30.32 5.42
CA ALA A 283 7.47 -29.25 6.41
C ALA A 283 6.09 -29.28 7.06
N VAL A 284 6.02 -28.83 8.32
CA VAL A 284 4.78 -28.71 9.10
C VAL A 284 4.78 -27.40 9.87
N SER A 285 3.60 -26.83 10.07
CA SER A 285 3.37 -25.65 10.91
C SER A 285 2.02 -25.81 11.61
N ALA A 286 1.93 -25.34 12.84
CA ALA A 286 0.70 -25.41 13.62
C ALA A 286 0.36 -24.01 14.14
N GLY A 287 -0.86 -23.60 13.86
CA GLY A 287 -1.42 -22.32 14.31
C GLY A 287 -2.18 -22.47 15.62
N ALA A 288 -3.03 -21.50 15.95
CA ALA A 288 -3.83 -21.60 17.15
C ALA A 288 -4.84 -22.77 17.12
N ARG A 289 -5.54 -22.92 16.00
CA ARG A 289 -6.63 -23.90 15.81
C ARG A 289 -6.56 -24.59 14.46
N HIS A 290 -5.39 -24.60 13.81
CA HIS A 290 -5.17 -25.22 12.52
C HIS A 290 -3.79 -25.82 12.39
N THR A 291 -3.64 -26.80 11.50
CA THR A 291 -2.36 -27.40 11.13
C THR A 291 -2.19 -27.33 9.62
N LEU A 292 -0.95 -27.03 9.20
CA LEU A 292 -0.50 -27.06 7.82
C LEU A 292 0.64 -28.07 7.67
N ALA A 293 0.63 -28.81 6.58
CA ALA A 293 1.76 -29.63 6.18
C ALA A 293 2.01 -29.47 4.69
N GLN A 294 3.27 -29.27 4.31
CA GLN A 294 3.68 -29.36 2.92
C GLN A 294 4.12 -30.79 2.61
N ARG A 295 3.49 -31.41 1.63
CA ARG A 295 3.84 -32.75 1.15
C ARG A 295 5.10 -32.73 0.28
N LEU A 296 5.73 -33.89 0.12
CA LEU A 296 6.90 -34.07 -0.76
C LEU A 296 6.59 -33.79 -2.24
N ASP A 297 5.33 -33.95 -2.66
CA ASP A 297 4.84 -33.60 -4.01
C ASP A 297 4.57 -32.10 -4.20
N GLY A 298 4.90 -31.27 -3.20
CA GLY A 298 4.73 -29.83 -3.20
C GLY A 298 3.37 -29.36 -2.68
N LEU A 299 2.35 -30.23 -2.63
CA LEU A 299 1.00 -29.86 -2.24
C LEU A 299 0.94 -29.42 -0.76
N LEU A 300 0.38 -28.24 -0.53
CA LEU A 300 0.00 -27.79 0.80
C LEU A 300 -1.32 -28.45 1.22
N VAL A 301 -1.29 -29.18 2.34
CA VAL A 301 -2.47 -29.78 2.98
C VAL A 301 -2.73 -29.15 4.34
N VAL A 302 -4.01 -28.98 4.67
CA VAL A 302 -4.47 -28.15 5.80
C VAL A 302 -5.66 -28.78 6.53
N CYS A 303 -5.76 -28.58 7.84
CA CYS A 303 -6.93 -28.95 8.65
C CYS A 303 -7.13 -28.01 9.86
N GLY A 304 -8.28 -28.10 10.51
CA GLY A 304 -8.66 -27.25 11.65
C GLY A 304 -9.68 -26.17 11.33
N ASP A 305 -9.72 -25.11 12.14
CA ASP A 305 -10.61 -23.95 11.97
C ASP A 305 -10.29 -23.20 10.66
N ASN A 306 -11.32 -22.74 9.95
CA ASN A 306 -11.20 -21.86 8.78
C ASN A 306 -12.16 -20.66 8.86
N SER A 307 -12.64 -20.32 10.06
CA SER A 307 -13.59 -19.23 10.30
C SER A 307 -13.15 -17.87 9.75
N VAL A 308 -11.83 -17.64 9.60
CA VAL A 308 -11.24 -16.40 9.06
C VAL A 308 -10.41 -16.62 7.80
N GLY A 309 -10.46 -17.81 7.19
CA GLY A 309 -9.75 -18.12 5.94
C GLY A 309 -8.31 -18.65 6.11
N GLN A 310 -7.89 -18.98 7.33
CA GLN A 310 -6.53 -19.39 7.68
C GLN A 310 -6.04 -20.71 7.05
N LEU A 311 -6.95 -21.48 6.42
CA LEU A 311 -6.63 -22.69 5.65
C LEU A 311 -6.54 -22.44 4.13
N ARG A 312 -6.82 -21.23 3.64
CA ARG A 312 -6.86 -20.91 2.20
C ARG A 312 -7.87 -21.78 1.41
N LEU A 313 -8.99 -22.15 2.01
CA LEU A 313 -10.09 -22.87 1.33
C LEU A 313 -11.19 -21.89 0.89
N THR A 314 -11.80 -22.13 -0.28
CA THR A 314 -12.74 -21.24 -0.99
C THR A 314 -14.14 -21.16 -0.38
N ALA A 315 -14.37 -21.76 0.79
CA ALA A 315 -15.67 -21.75 1.46
C ALA A 315 -15.52 -21.50 2.96
N THR A 316 -16.52 -20.84 3.54
CA THR A 316 -16.74 -20.66 4.99
C THR A 316 -17.12 -22.00 5.65
N ILE A 317 -16.32 -23.05 5.42
CA ILE A 317 -16.40 -24.29 6.17
C ILE A 317 -15.85 -23.94 7.55
N PRO A 318 -16.63 -24.02 8.64
CA PRO A 318 -16.14 -23.60 9.95
C PRO A 318 -14.91 -24.40 10.40
N ARG A 319 -14.80 -25.67 9.98
CA ARG A 319 -13.65 -26.52 10.28
C ARG A 319 -13.43 -27.62 9.25
N SER A 320 -12.17 -27.92 8.93
CA SER A 320 -11.75 -29.05 8.11
C SER A 320 -11.28 -30.20 9.00
N LEU A 321 -12.09 -31.25 9.13
CA LEU A 321 -11.83 -32.39 10.04
C LEU A 321 -10.73 -33.34 9.52
N SER A 322 -10.54 -33.40 8.21
CA SER A 322 -9.51 -34.21 7.54
C SER A 322 -8.62 -33.30 6.69
N PRO A 323 -7.35 -33.64 6.42
CA PRO A 323 -6.46 -32.79 5.66
C PRO A 323 -6.97 -32.61 4.25
N SER A 324 -7.11 -31.35 3.86
CA SER A 324 -7.63 -30.93 2.57
C SER A 324 -6.55 -30.21 1.78
N GLY A 325 -6.51 -30.36 0.46
CA GLY A 325 -5.56 -29.65 -0.40
C GLY A 325 -5.92 -28.17 -0.51
N ALA A 326 -4.93 -27.29 -0.30
CA ALA A 326 -5.11 -25.83 -0.36
C ALA A 326 -4.81 -25.23 -1.75
N GLY A 327 -4.54 -26.07 -2.77
CA GLY A 327 -4.29 -25.62 -4.14
C GLY A 327 -2.98 -24.84 -4.35
N VAL A 328 -1.99 -25.04 -3.47
CA VAL A 328 -0.66 -24.43 -3.56
C VAL A 328 0.40 -25.52 -3.64
N THR A 329 1.32 -25.39 -4.59
CA THR A 329 2.39 -26.37 -4.86
C THR A 329 3.80 -25.79 -4.76
N ASP A 330 3.94 -24.47 -4.71
CA ASP A 330 5.20 -23.74 -4.79
C ASP A 330 5.67 -23.17 -3.44
N GLY A 331 5.20 -23.74 -2.32
CA GLY A 331 5.64 -23.33 -0.98
C GLY A 331 7.10 -23.66 -0.68
N ARG A 332 7.80 -22.74 -0.03
CA ARG A 332 9.17 -22.88 0.51
C ARG A 332 9.17 -23.00 2.03
N ALA A 333 8.46 -22.12 2.74
CA ALA A 333 8.38 -22.12 4.21
C ALA A 333 6.96 -21.76 4.72
N LEU A 334 6.56 -22.33 5.85
CA LEU A 334 5.23 -22.21 6.45
C LEU A 334 5.30 -21.62 7.86
N ALA A 335 4.47 -20.62 8.17
CA ALA A 335 4.32 -20.11 9.53
C ALA A 335 2.86 -19.80 9.87
N SER A 336 2.42 -20.28 11.04
CA SER A 336 1.06 -20.07 11.54
C SER A 336 0.96 -19.76 13.03
N GLY A 337 2.08 -19.81 13.79
CA GLY A 337 2.20 -19.31 15.16
C GLY A 337 1.28 -19.96 16.21
N PRO A 338 1.73 -20.27 17.44
CA PRO A 338 0.91 -20.98 18.42
C PRO A 338 -0.37 -20.22 18.81
N MET A 339 -0.49 -18.91 18.58
CA MET A 339 -1.71 -18.14 18.88
C MET A 339 -2.33 -17.46 17.66
N ALA A 340 -1.78 -17.67 16.46
CA ALA A 340 -2.25 -16.93 15.29
C ALA A 340 -3.42 -17.61 14.59
N MET A 341 -4.33 -16.77 14.13
CA MET A 341 -5.44 -17.12 13.22
C MET A 341 -5.12 -16.68 11.79
N HIS A 342 -3.85 -16.43 11.49
CA HIS A 342 -3.36 -16.18 10.15
C HIS A 342 -2.17 -17.08 9.85
N THR A 343 -1.94 -17.27 8.56
CA THR A 343 -0.86 -18.09 8.04
C THR A 343 -0.09 -17.30 7.03
N MET A 344 1.23 -17.42 7.08
CA MET A 344 2.15 -16.88 6.10
C MET A 344 2.87 -18.02 5.39
N LEU A 345 2.94 -17.90 4.07
CA LEU A 345 3.60 -18.84 3.19
C LEU A 345 4.68 -18.09 2.39
N LEU A 346 5.93 -18.45 2.61
CA LEU A 346 7.01 -18.06 1.70
C LEU A 346 7.00 -19.02 0.52
N ARG A 347 7.00 -18.50 -0.72
CA ARG A 347 6.99 -19.28 -1.95
C ARG A 347 8.38 -19.39 -2.56
N ASN A 348 8.56 -20.35 -3.47
CA ASN A 348 9.82 -20.60 -4.17
C ASN A 348 10.28 -19.38 -5.00
N ASN A 349 9.34 -18.56 -5.49
CA ASN A 349 9.64 -17.33 -6.21
C ASN A 349 9.94 -16.12 -5.30
N GLY A 350 10.17 -16.35 -4.01
CA GLY A 350 10.44 -15.31 -3.02
C GLY A 350 9.20 -14.53 -2.55
N ARG A 351 8.00 -14.77 -3.11
CA ARG A 351 6.80 -14.08 -2.65
C ARG A 351 6.35 -14.61 -1.29
N LEU A 352 5.93 -13.68 -0.43
CA LEU A 352 5.20 -13.99 0.78
C LEU A 352 3.69 -13.89 0.52
N SER A 353 2.93 -14.91 0.88
CA SER A 353 1.46 -14.93 0.81
C SER A 353 0.89 -15.05 2.21
N GLY A 354 0.01 -14.12 2.58
CA GLY A 354 -0.74 -14.18 3.83
C GLY A 354 -2.19 -14.62 3.60
N PHE A 355 -2.76 -15.36 4.54
CA PHE A 355 -4.19 -15.69 4.55
C PHE A 355 -4.70 -15.88 5.98
N GLY A 356 -6.00 -15.67 6.20
CA GLY A 356 -6.59 -15.70 7.54
C GLY A 356 -6.93 -14.32 8.11
N ALA A 357 -6.81 -14.20 9.44
CA ALA A 357 -7.08 -12.98 10.18
C ALA A 357 -6.25 -11.78 9.68
N ALA A 358 -6.90 -10.63 9.49
CA ALA A 358 -6.24 -9.41 8.97
C ALA A 358 -6.55 -8.15 9.78
N ALA A 359 -7.43 -8.21 10.78
CA ALA A 359 -7.97 -7.02 11.47
C ALA A 359 -6.91 -6.09 12.10
N ASN A 360 -5.68 -6.59 12.31
CA ASN A 360 -4.56 -5.81 12.85
C ASN A 360 -3.47 -5.54 11.79
N GLY A 361 -3.75 -5.73 10.50
CA GLY A 361 -2.76 -5.57 9.43
C GLY A 361 -1.72 -6.69 9.38
N GLN A 362 -1.90 -7.78 10.14
CA GLN A 362 -0.94 -8.88 10.28
C GLN A 362 -0.63 -9.66 8.98
N LEU A 363 -1.43 -9.47 7.92
CA LEU A 363 -1.14 -9.98 6.58
C LEU A 363 -0.17 -9.10 5.78
N GLY A 364 0.01 -7.83 6.17
CA GLY A 364 0.99 -6.92 5.58
C GLY A 364 0.64 -6.39 4.20
N ASN A 365 -0.64 -6.47 3.79
CA ASN A 365 -1.12 -6.08 2.47
C ASN A 365 -1.83 -4.70 2.46
N GLY A 366 -1.64 -3.89 3.50
CA GLY A 366 -2.33 -2.59 3.64
C GLY A 366 -3.82 -2.70 3.99
N ALA A 367 -4.38 -3.91 4.04
CA ALA A 367 -5.79 -4.13 4.34
C ALA A 367 -6.01 -4.71 5.74
N ILE A 368 -7.21 -4.47 6.28
CA ILE A 368 -7.70 -5.04 7.55
C ILE A 368 -8.81 -6.08 7.35
N THR A 369 -9.10 -6.43 6.10
CA THR A 369 -10.17 -7.37 5.72
C THR A 369 -9.62 -8.79 5.60
N TYR A 370 -10.36 -9.80 6.08
CA TYR A 370 -9.97 -11.21 5.99
C TYR A 370 -9.70 -11.63 4.53
N ALA A 371 -8.63 -12.40 4.34
CA ALA A 371 -8.27 -12.93 3.04
C ALA A 371 -8.65 -14.42 2.94
N PHE A 372 -9.64 -14.73 2.09
CA PHE A 372 -10.02 -16.09 1.71
C PHE A 372 -9.49 -16.40 0.31
N ALA A 373 -8.74 -17.50 0.17
CA ALA A 373 -8.37 -18.21 -1.08
C ALA A 373 -7.77 -17.41 -2.26
N THR A 374 -7.84 -16.08 -2.26
CA THR A 374 -7.09 -15.21 -3.15
C THR A 374 -5.75 -14.95 -2.48
N ASP A 375 -4.68 -15.01 -3.26
CA ASP A 375 -3.36 -14.63 -2.78
C ASP A 375 -3.46 -13.17 -2.34
N ALA A 376 -3.60 -12.92 -1.04
CA ALA A 376 -3.40 -11.58 -0.51
C ALA A 376 -1.95 -11.26 -0.85
N THR A 377 -1.78 -10.48 -1.91
CA THR A 377 -0.50 -9.99 -2.37
C THR A 377 0.01 -9.09 -1.26
N ALA A 378 0.79 -9.66 -0.34
CA ALA A 378 1.66 -8.87 0.49
C ALA A 378 2.57 -8.11 -0.48
N TYR A 379 2.39 -6.79 -0.51
CA TYR A 379 3.12 -5.87 -1.38
C TYR A 379 4.57 -5.85 -0.93
N ALA A 380 5.38 -6.56 -1.71
CA ALA A 380 6.79 -6.80 -1.48
C ALA A 380 7.33 -7.80 -2.52
N ARG A 381 7.83 -7.36 -3.68
CA ARG A 381 8.97 -8.08 -4.25
C ARG A 381 10.18 -7.69 -3.40
N TRP A 382 10.38 -8.33 -2.24
CA TRP A 382 11.49 -8.02 -1.34
C TRP A 382 12.25 -9.30 -0.93
N PRO A 383 13.54 -9.43 -1.27
CA PRO A 383 14.17 -9.05 -2.53
C PRO A 383 13.96 -10.13 -3.60
N VAL A 384 14.10 -9.70 -4.85
CA VAL A 384 14.40 -10.53 -6.02
C VAL A 384 15.45 -11.56 -5.62
N SER A 385 15.27 -12.84 -5.94
CA SER A 385 16.33 -13.84 -5.83
C SER A 385 17.62 -13.24 -6.41
N LYS A 386 18.60 -12.93 -5.55
CA LYS A 386 19.81 -12.18 -5.92
C LYS A 386 20.77 -13.11 -6.64
N LEU A 387 21.56 -12.58 -7.56
CA LEU A 387 22.65 -13.34 -8.14
C LEU A 387 23.66 -13.68 -7.03
N THR A 388 24.01 -14.95 -6.87
CA THR A 388 24.95 -15.44 -5.86
C THR A 388 26.23 -15.99 -6.47
N ALA A 389 26.18 -16.45 -7.71
CA ALA A 389 27.35 -16.89 -8.46
C ALA A 389 27.17 -16.59 -9.95
N VAL A 390 28.29 -16.43 -10.64
CA VAL A 390 28.38 -16.32 -12.11
C VAL A 390 29.37 -17.35 -12.63
N ALA A 391 29.13 -17.85 -13.82
CA ALA A 391 30.12 -18.62 -14.59
C ALA A 391 30.10 -18.15 -16.05
N THR A 392 31.27 -17.78 -16.56
CA THR A 392 31.48 -17.21 -17.90
C THR A 392 32.21 -18.20 -18.78
N GLY A 393 31.61 -18.53 -19.92
CA GLY A 393 32.27 -19.30 -20.97
C GLY A 393 32.88 -18.42 -22.06
N GLN A 394 33.13 -18.97 -23.24
CA GLN A 394 33.75 -18.20 -24.33
C GLN A 394 32.84 -17.09 -24.87
N TYR A 395 31.56 -17.41 -25.04
CA TYR A 395 30.59 -16.52 -25.67
C TYR A 395 29.24 -16.46 -24.94
N HIS A 396 29.12 -17.16 -23.81
CA HIS A 396 27.93 -17.20 -22.97
C HIS A 396 28.28 -16.98 -21.51
N SER A 397 27.26 -16.71 -20.71
CA SER A 397 27.39 -16.60 -19.28
C SER A 397 26.17 -17.18 -18.60
N THR A 398 26.38 -17.66 -17.38
CA THR A 398 25.33 -18.19 -16.53
C THR A 398 25.37 -17.53 -15.17
N GLY A 399 24.19 -17.39 -14.56
CA GLY A 399 24.00 -16.78 -13.26
C GLY A 399 23.13 -17.65 -12.37
N LEU A 400 23.61 -17.94 -11.16
CA LEU A 400 22.87 -18.66 -10.13
C LEU A 400 22.26 -17.66 -9.16
N LYS A 401 20.94 -17.76 -8.93
CA LYS A 401 20.24 -16.90 -7.98
C LYS A 401 20.05 -17.56 -6.60
N SER A 402 19.79 -16.76 -5.57
CA SER A 402 19.60 -17.20 -4.18
C SER A 402 18.39 -18.12 -3.96
N ASP A 403 17.47 -18.20 -4.92
CA ASP A 403 16.35 -19.15 -4.95
C ASP A 403 16.73 -20.51 -5.57
N GLY A 404 17.97 -20.68 -6.02
CA GLY A 404 18.48 -21.88 -6.67
C GLY A 404 18.16 -21.98 -8.16
N THR A 405 17.63 -20.92 -8.79
CA THR A 405 17.41 -20.86 -10.24
C THR A 405 18.68 -20.47 -11.00
N VAL A 406 18.90 -21.05 -12.18
CA VAL A 406 20.01 -20.70 -13.09
C VAL A 406 19.46 -19.96 -14.30
N TRP A 407 20.15 -18.91 -14.70
CA TRP A 407 19.82 -18.09 -15.86
C TRP A 407 21.02 -18.06 -16.80
N GLY A 408 20.80 -18.20 -18.09
CA GLY A 408 21.85 -18.16 -19.12
C GLY A 408 21.62 -17.02 -20.11
N TRP A 409 22.69 -16.48 -20.68
CA TRP A 409 22.63 -15.49 -21.77
C TRP A 409 23.89 -15.55 -22.63
N GLY A 410 23.87 -14.86 -23.76
CA GLY A 410 24.97 -14.81 -24.71
C GLY A 410 24.71 -15.66 -25.97
N ALA A 411 25.78 -16.25 -26.52
CA ALA A 411 25.68 -17.17 -27.65
C ALA A 411 24.96 -18.46 -27.27
N ALA A 412 24.15 -18.99 -28.17
CA ALA A 412 23.42 -20.23 -27.94
C ALA A 412 23.57 -21.23 -29.09
N HIS A 413 24.55 -21.09 -29.99
CA HIS A 413 24.68 -21.96 -31.18
C HIS A 413 24.85 -23.46 -30.86
N ALA A 414 25.35 -23.80 -29.68
CA ALA A 414 25.42 -25.16 -29.13
C ALA A 414 24.37 -25.42 -28.04
N GLY A 415 23.46 -24.47 -27.79
CA GLY A 415 22.46 -24.53 -26.73
C GLY A 415 23.01 -24.29 -25.33
N GLN A 416 24.23 -23.74 -25.21
CA GLN A 416 24.97 -23.50 -23.96
C GLN A 416 24.29 -22.52 -22.97
N VAL A 417 23.28 -21.79 -23.45
CA VAL A 417 22.39 -20.96 -22.62
C VAL A 417 21.41 -21.81 -21.81
N GLY A 418 21.00 -22.99 -22.28
CA GLY A 418 20.18 -23.94 -21.52
C GLY A 418 18.67 -23.68 -21.51
N ASP A 419 18.16 -22.82 -22.39
CA ASP A 419 16.73 -22.53 -22.53
C ASP A 419 15.98 -23.49 -23.47
N GLY A 420 16.66 -24.54 -23.95
CA GLY A 420 16.13 -25.51 -24.91
C GLY A 420 16.21 -25.06 -26.38
N GLY A 421 16.73 -23.87 -26.66
CA GLY A 421 16.92 -23.34 -28.02
C GLY A 421 18.40 -23.15 -28.38
N THR A 422 18.63 -22.79 -29.65
CA THR A 422 19.98 -22.48 -30.18
C THR A 422 20.17 -21.04 -30.67
N THR A 423 19.26 -20.16 -30.26
CA THR A 423 19.27 -18.75 -30.67
C THR A 423 19.87 -17.89 -29.57
N ASN A 424 20.81 -16.99 -29.92
CA ASN A 424 21.46 -16.11 -28.97
C ASN A 424 20.46 -15.34 -28.11
N ARG A 425 20.87 -15.02 -26.89
CA ARG A 425 20.06 -14.30 -25.90
C ARG A 425 20.79 -13.05 -25.47
N SER A 426 20.21 -11.90 -25.82
CA SER A 426 20.69 -10.58 -25.41
C SER A 426 20.33 -10.21 -23.98
N ALA A 427 19.56 -11.06 -23.30
CA ALA A 427 19.14 -10.91 -21.92
C ALA A 427 19.12 -12.28 -21.23
N PRO A 428 19.35 -12.34 -19.91
CA PRO A 428 19.21 -13.55 -19.11
C PRO A 428 17.87 -14.28 -19.31
N VAL A 429 17.93 -15.58 -19.60
CA VAL A 429 16.77 -16.45 -19.70
C VAL A 429 16.89 -17.62 -18.72
N LEU A 430 15.76 -18.05 -18.14
CA LEU A 430 15.72 -19.14 -17.18
C LEU A 430 16.12 -20.49 -17.84
N VAL A 431 17.06 -21.20 -17.21
CA VAL A 431 17.38 -22.59 -17.54
C VAL A 431 16.32 -23.48 -16.89
N THR A 432 15.54 -24.19 -17.71
CA THR A 432 14.38 -24.95 -17.21
C THR A 432 14.72 -26.42 -16.96
N GLY A 433 13.94 -27.10 -16.12
CA GLY A 433 14.04 -28.56 -15.93
C GLY A 433 15.21 -29.05 -15.07
N ILE A 434 15.94 -28.17 -14.39
CA ILE A 434 17.13 -28.55 -13.59
C ILE A 434 16.95 -28.53 -12.08
N GLY A 435 15.77 -28.20 -11.55
CA GLY A 435 15.56 -28.15 -10.10
C GLY A 435 16.48 -27.13 -9.37
N PRO A 436 16.49 -27.11 -8.04
CA PRO A 436 17.30 -26.16 -7.26
C PRO A 436 18.81 -26.47 -7.35
N VAL A 437 19.58 -25.48 -7.77
CA VAL A 437 21.04 -25.51 -7.99
C VAL A 437 21.79 -24.80 -6.86
N CYS A 438 23.00 -25.26 -6.55
CA CYS A 438 23.89 -24.64 -5.56
C CYS A 438 25.29 -24.29 -6.09
N ALA A 439 25.67 -24.74 -7.30
CA ALA A 439 26.89 -24.29 -7.97
C ALA A 439 26.75 -24.38 -9.50
N ILE A 440 27.48 -23.53 -10.21
CA ILE A 440 27.54 -23.48 -11.68
C ILE A 440 29.00 -23.38 -12.15
N ALA A 441 29.28 -23.87 -13.35
CA ALA A 441 30.56 -23.75 -14.05
C ALA A 441 30.30 -23.70 -15.57
N ALA A 442 31.20 -23.07 -16.32
CA ALA A 442 31.13 -22.98 -17.78
C ALA A 442 32.50 -23.29 -18.40
N GLY A 443 32.53 -23.86 -19.60
CA GLY A 443 33.77 -24.07 -20.35
C GLY A 443 34.27 -22.74 -20.95
N ALA A 444 35.56 -22.45 -20.79
CA ALA A 444 36.12 -21.12 -21.06
C ALA A 444 36.53 -20.88 -22.52
N ASP A 445 37.36 -21.75 -23.12
CA ASP A 445 37.88 -21.57 -24.49
C ASP A 445 37.41 -22.72 -25.39
N HIS A 446 36.54 -22.41 -26.37
CA HIS A 446 35.84 -23.36 -27.25
C HIS A 446 34.87 -24.33 -26.54
N GLY A 447 34.88 -24.35 -25.21
CA GLY A 447 33.96 -25.08 -24.34
C GLY A 447 32.58 -24.46 -24.24
N ASP A 448 31.85 -24.41 -25.36
CA ASP A 448 30.46 -23.94 -25.44
C ASP A 448 29.49 -24.89 -24.68
N PHE A 449 29.76 -25.19 -23.41
CA PHE A 449 28.94 -25.98 -22.51
C PHE A 449 28.93 -25.40 -21.08
N SER A 450 27.94 -25.83 -20.31
CA SER A 450 27.68 -25.38 -18.95
C SER A 450 27.37 -26.58 -18.06
N VAL A 451 27.75 -26.48 -16.78
CA VAL A 451 27.57 -27.52 -15.77
C VAL A 451 26.93 -26.89 -14.53
N ALA A 452 25.99 -27.60 -13.91
CA ALA A 452 25.39 -27.18 -12.64
C ALA A 452 25.31 -28.35 -11.64
N LEU A 453 25.50 -28.01 -10.36
CA LEU A 453 25.34 -28.93 -9.23
C LEU A 453 24.01 -28.64 -8.54
N ARG A 454 23.14 -29.64 -8.50
CA ARG A 454 21.88 -29.56 -7.77
C ARG A 454 22.10 -29.70 -6.26
N THR A 455 21.16 -29.15 -5.49
CA THR A 455 21.17 -29.24 -4.02
C THR A 455 21.06 -30.68 -3.48
N ASP A 456 20.54 -31.62 -4.27
CA ASP A 456 20.51 -33.05 -3.95
C ASP A 456 21.85 -33.77 -4.23
N GLY A 457 22.84 -33.05 -4.76
CA GLY A 457 24.16 -33.54 -5.14
C GLY A 457 24.27 -34.04 -6.58
N SER A 458 23.17 -34.10 -7.34
CA SER A 458 23.23 -34.50 -8.75
C SER A 458 23.88 -33.41 -9.63
N VAL A 459 24.61 -33.84 -10.67
CA VAL A 459 25.26 -32.92 -11.64
C VAL A 459 24.48 -32.96 -12.96
N VAL A 460 24.28 -31.78 -13.56
CA VAL A 460 23.69 -31.64 -14.89
C VAL A 460 24.62 -30.84 -15.81
N ALA A 461 24.60 -31.14 -17.10
CA ALA A 461 25.35 -30.45 -18.13
C ALA A 461 24.50 -30.20 -19.39
N TRP A 462 24.81 -29.13 -20.14
CA TRP A 462 24.18 -28.76 -21.41
C TRP A 462 25.15 -27.95 -22.28
N GLY A 463 24.89 -27.86 -23.57
CA GLY A 463 25.75 -27.21 -24.57
C GLY A 463 26.40 -28.20 -25.52
N ALA A 464 27.61 -27.89 -25.98
CA ALA A 464 28.42 -28.70 -26.89
C ALA A 464 28.69 -30.11 -26.32
N ASN A 465 28.83 -31.08 -27.22
CA ASN A 465 29.18 -32.47 -26.91
C ASN A 465 30.09 -33.09 -27.99
N ASP A 466 30.98 -32.28 -28.58
CA ASP A 466 31.87 -32.71 -29.65
C ASP A 466 32.99 -33.62 -29.12
N ASP A 467 33.39 -33.39 -27.86
CA ASP A 467 34.41 -34.13 -27.12
C ASP A 467 33.82 -34.82 -25.87
N GLU A 468 32.51 -35.07 -25.87
CA GLU A 468 31.77 -35.75 -24.78
C GLU A 468 31.59 -34.96 -23.46
N GLU A 469 31.56 -33.63 -23.55
CA GLU A 469 31.52 -32.70 -22.42
C GLU A 469 30.24 -32.79 -21.55
N ILE A 470 29.17 -33.40 -22.07
CA ILE A 470 27.92 -33.58 -21.33
C ILE A 470 28.00 -34.75 -20.34
N GLY A 471 28.88 -35.74 -20.58
CA GLY A 471 29.05 -36.88 -19.68
C GLY A 471 27.78 -37.71 -19.48
N ASN A 472 26.96 -37.83 -20.53
CA ASN A 472 25.77 -38.67 -20.56
C ASN A 472 25.70 -39.45 -21.87
N PRO A 473 25.57 -40.79 -21.84
CA PRO A 473 25.55 -41.64 -23.04
C PRO A 473 24.31 -41.46 -23.92
N SER A 474 23.34 -40.64 -23.48
CA SER A 474 22.13 -40.30 -24.24
C SER A 474 22.27 -38.96 -24.98
N ALA A 475 23.35 -38.22 -24.74
CA ALA A 475 23.64 -36.97 -25.44
C ALA A 475 24.02 -37.25 -26.90
N PRO A 476 23.65 -36.38 -27.86
CA PRO A 476 24.11 -36.52 -29.24
C PRO A 476 25.63 -36.39 -29.32
N SER A 477 26.33 -37.39 -29.85
CA SER A 477 27.77 -37.40 -30.10
C SER A 477 28.10 -37.60 -31.59
N LEU A 478 29.39 -37.59 -31.95
CA LEU A 478 29.83 -37.80 -33.33
C LEU A 478 29.39 -39.17 -33.89
N PRO A 479 29.01 -39.26 -35.19
CA PRO A 479 29.24 -38.31 -36.27
C PRO A 479 28.07 -37.34 -36.54
N SER A 480 27.28 -36.96 -35.53
CA SER A 480 26.29 -35.87 -35.67
C SER A 480 26.96 -34.62 -36.28
N PRO A 481 26.32 -33.88 -37.21
CA PRO A 481 26.90 -32.69 -37.82
C PRO A 481 26.98 -31.47 -36.88
N ASN A 482 26.33 -31.53 -35.71
CA ASN A 482 26.45 -30.57 -34.60
C ASN A 482 26.07 -31.27 -33.28
N PRO A 483 26.97 -32.08 -32.68
CA PRO A 483 26.77 -32.74 -31.39
C PRO A 483 26.56 -31.73 -30.24
N HIS A 484 25.32 -31.61 -29.76
CA HIS A 484 25.01 -30.74 -28.62
C HIS A 484 23.71 -31.13 -27.92
N SER A 485 23.50 -30.62 -26.71
CA SER A 485 22.24 -30.70 -25.98
C SER A 485 21.84 -29.32 -25.43
N ALA A 486 20.84 -28.68 -26.06
CA ALA A 486 20.28 -27.42 -25.58
C ALA A 486 19.42 -27.56 -24.31
N SER A 487 19.03 -28.79 -23.97
CA SER A 487 18.33 -29.13 -22.74
C SER A 487 19.29 -29.77 -21.75
N PRO A 488 19.27 -29.37 -20.46
CA PRO A 488 20.10 -29.99 -19.44
C PRO A 488 19.87 -31.49 -19.25
N LEU A 489 20.97 -32.24 -19.25
CA LEU A 489 21.01 -33.68 -19.01
C LEU A 489 21.77 -33.99 -17.73
N VAL A 490 21.36 -35.02 -17.01
CA VAL A 490 22.04 -35.48 -15.80
C VAL A 490 23.33 -36.21 -16.20
N VAL A 491 24.46 -35.81 -15.64
CA VAL A 491 25.74 -36.51 -15.82
C VAL A 491 25.63 -37.91 -15.18
N SER A 492 25.84 -38.98 -15.95
CA SER A 492 25.55 -40.35 -15.49
C SER A 492 26.39 -41.43 -16.19
N ASN A 493 26.51 -42.58 -15.54
CA ASN A 493 27.26 -43.74 -16.05
C ASN A 493 26.41 -44.77 -16.82
N THR A 494 25.10 -44.55 -16.89
CA THR A 494 24.13 -45.46 -17.52
C THR A 494 22.99 -44.64 -18.10
N SER A 495 22.38 -45.12 -19.19
CA SER A 495 21.23 -44.47 -19.86
C SER A 495 19.96 -44.35 -18.99
N GLY A 496 20.00 -44.79 -17.73
CA GLY A 496 18.90 -44.80 -16.77
C GLY A 496 18.91 -43.65 -15.75
N ASN A 497 19.72 -42.59 -15.94
CA ASN A 497 19.83 -41.45 -15.03
C ASN A 497 20.17 -41.83 -13.56
N VAL A 498 21.10 -42.78 -13.35
CA VAL A 498 21.66 -43.00 -12.01
C VAL A 498 22.67 -41.89 -11.72
N SER A 499 22.27 -40.95 -10.87
CA SER A 499 23.04 -39.74 -10.63
C SER A 499 24.23 -39.97 -9.69
N LEU A 500 25.34 -39.31 -9.99
CA LEU A 500 26.46 -39.15 -9.07
C LEU A 500 26.06 -38.21 -7.92
N THR A 501 26.43 -38.53 -6.68
CA THR A 501 26.23 -37.63 -5.54
C THR A 501 27.51 -36.84 -5.27
N CYS A 502 27.50 -35.58 -5.69
CA CYS A 502 28.63 -34.66 -5.71
C CYS A 502 28.45 -33.50 -4.72
N ARG A 503 29.55 -32.79 -4.45
CA ARG A 503 29.59 -31.60 -3.59
C ARG A 503 30.32 -30.40 -4.19
N ALA A 504 31.06 -30.61 -5.29
CA ALA A 504 31.72 -29.54 -6.04
C ALA A 504 31.86 -29.97 -7.50
N ILE A 505 31.94 -28.99 -8.38
CA ILE A 505 32.07 -29.16 -9.84
C ILE A 505 33.15 -28.21 -10.38
N GLY A 506 33.65 -28.52 -11.56
CA GLY A 506 34.51 -27.65 -12.35
C GLY A 506 34.36 -28.00 -13.82
N ALA A 507 34.71 -27.05 -14.69
CA ALA A 507 34.77 -27.24 -16.13
C ALA A 507 36.14 -26.78 -16.62
N GLY A 508 36.71 -27.51 -17.58
CA GLY A 508 37.76 -27.01 -18.46
C GLY A 508 37.18 -26.69 -19.82
N ASP A 509 38.05 -26.49 -20.81
CA ASP A 509 37.62 -26.17 -22.19
C ASP A 509 36.75 -27.28 -22.78
N HIS A 510 37.15 -28.55 -22.68
CA HIS A 510 36.45 -29.67 -23.34
C HIS A 510 36.22 -30.84 -22.37
N HIS A 511 36.21 -30.60 -21.06
CA HIS A 511 36.04 -31.64 -20.05
C HIS A 511 35.37 -31.14 -18.78
N GLY A 512 34.58 -32.00 -18.15
CA GLY A 512 33.92 -31.73 -16.88
C GLY A 512 34.58 -32.47 -15.71
N LEU A 513 34.51 -31.88 -14.52
CA LEU A 513 35.06 -32.42 -13.28
C LEU A 513 34.00 -32.36 -12.17
N ALA A 514 33.96 -33.38 -11.31
CA ALA A 514 33.15 -33.32 -10.10
C ALA A 514 33.81 -34.02 -8.92
N VAL A 515 33.62 -33.45 -7.73
CA VAL A 515 34.03 -34.03 -6.45
C VAL A 515 32.83 -34.72 -5.83
N LYS A 516 32.93 -36.03 -5.59
CA LYS A 516 31.90 -36.82 -4.90
C LYS A 516 31.82 -36.45 -3.42
N GLN A 517 30.72 -36.80 -2.76
CA GLN A 517 30.57 -36.58 -1.32
C GLN A 517 31.65 -37.27 -0.46
N ASP A 518 32.26 -38.36 -0.93
CA ASP A 518 33.38 -39.03 -0.26
C ASP A 518 34.74 -38.35 -0.47
N GLY A 519 34.81 -37.32 -1.33
CA GLY A 519 36.03 -36.59 -1.65
C GLY A 519 36.92 -37.22 -2.72
N SER A 520 36.43 -38.24 -3.43
CA SER A 520 36.99 -38.70 -4.69
C SER A 520 36.60 -37.77 -5.85
N VAL A 521 37.35 -37.81 -6.95
CA VAL A 521 37.09 -36.99 -8.15
C VAL A 521 36.71 -37.88 -9.33
N VAL A 522 35.75 -37.41 -10.13
CA VAL A 522 35.44 -37.95 -11.45
C VAL A 522 35.61 -36.87 -12.52
N ALA A 523 35.93 -37.32 -13.73
CA ALA A 523 36.13 -36.48 -14.90
C ALA A 523 35.44 -37.12 -16.12
N TRP A 524 35.04 -36.33 -17.11
CA TRP A 524 34.48 -36.78 -18.39
C TRP A 524 34.80 -35.76 -19.48
N GLY A 525 34.59 -36.12 -20.75
CA GLY A 525 34.94 -35.29 -21.90
C GLY A 525 36.31 -35.65 -22.48
N SER A 526 37.02 -34.65 -23.02
CA SER A 526 38.29 -34.87 -23.73
C SER A 526 39.40 -35.44 -22.86
N ASP A 527 40.24 -36.34 -23.40
CA ASP A 527 41.38 -36.96 -22.68
C ASP A 527 42.71 -36.99 -23.47
N GLY A 528 42.81 -36.19 -24.55
CA GLY A 528 43.97 -36.21 -25.45
C GLY A 528 45.33 -35.89 -24.80
N ASP A 529 45.35 -35.13 -23.72
CA ASP A 529 46.53 -34.77 -22.92
C ASP A 529 46.56 -35.47 -21.54
N GLY A 530 45.60 -36.36 -21.26
CA GLY A 530 45.42 -37.02 -19.97
C GLY A 530 44.69 -36.16 -18.92
N GLN A 531 43.94 -35.14 -19.35
CA GLN A 531 43.23 -34.19 -18.47
C GLN A 531 42.11 -34.84 -17.63
N LEU A 532 41.73 -36.10 -17.90
CA LEU A 532 40.82 -36.86 -17.04
C LEU A 532 41.53 -37.58 -15.87
N GLY A 533 42.87 -37.69 -15.89
CA GLY A 533 43.65 -38.15 -14.73
C GLY A 533 43.42 -39.63 -14.35
N ASN A 534 42.89 -40.43 -15.28
CA ASN A 534 42.51 -41.82 -15.09
C ASN A 534 43.69 -42.81 -15.29
N GLY A 535 44.87 -42.31 -15.71
CA GLY A 535 46.06 -43.13 -16.03
C GLY A 535 45.88 -44.07 -17.22
N ALA A 536 44.92 -43.79 -18.12
CA ALA A 536 44.59 -44.63 -19.25
C ALA A 536 44.61 -43.82 -20.56
N ALA A 537 45.24 -44.34 -21.61
CA ALA A 537 45.23 -43.72 -22.93
C ALA A 537 43.95 -44.07 -23.71
N THR A 538 42.78 -43.74 -23.16
CA THR A 538 41.48 -44.26 -23.62
C THR A 538 40.70 -43.35 -24.59
N GLY A 539 41.23 -42.19 -24.95
CA GLY A 539 40.49 -41.18 -25.73
C GLY A 539 39.36 -40.56 -24.90
N ASP A 540 38.54 -39.73 -25.53
CA ASP A 540 37.48 -38.95 -24.86
C ASP A 540 36.43 -39.87 -24.20
N GLN A 541 35.80 -39.41 -23.12
CA GLN A 541 34.94 -40.22 -22.25
C GLN A 541 33.52 -39.66 -22.16
N GLU A 542 32.55 -40.36 -22.78
CA GLU A 542 31.09 -40.11 -22.70
C GLU A 542 30.47 -40.32 -21.32
N VAL A 543 31.19 -41.00 -20.42
CA VAL A 543 30.74 -41.27 -19.05
C VAL A 543 31.80 -40.88 -18.04
N PRO A 544 31.40 -40.43 -16.83
CA PRO A 544 32.35 -40.08 -15.77
C PRO A 544 33.30 -41.22 -15.39
N VAL A 545 34.60 -40.99 -15.57
CA VAL A 545 35.70 -41.85 -15.13
C VAL A 545 36.28 -41.36 -13.81
N THR A 546 36.85 -42.27 -13.02
CA THR A 546 37.43 -41.93 -11.72
C THR A 546 38.88 -41.47 -11.90
N VAL A 547 39.23 -40.33 -11.30
CA VAL A 547 40.61 -39.83 -11.23
C VAL A 547 41.41 -40.74 -10.30
N THR A 548 42.59 -41.18 -10.74
CA THR A 548 43.38 -42.17 -10.01
C THR A 548 44.12 -41.57 -8.81
N SER A 549 44.24 -42.36 -7.74
CA SER A 549 45.11 -42.08 -6.59
C SER A 549 44.90 -40.74 -5.87
N LEU A 550 43.72 -40.13 -5.99
CA LEU A 550 43.38 -38.83 -5.40
C LEU A 550 42.17 -38.93 -4.47
N ALA A 551 42.31 -38.42 -3.24
CA ALA A 551 41.27 -38.47 -2.22
C ALA A 551 41.31 -37.23 -1.29
N ASN A 552 40.23 -37.02 -0.55
CA ASN A 552 40.01 -35.86 0.31
C ASN A 552 40.09 -34.53 -0.43
N VAL A 553 39.57 -34.50 -1.67
CA VAL A 553 39.51 -33.30 -2.50
C VAL A 553 38.37 -32.40 -2.05
N LEU A 554 38.63 -31.10 -1.94
CA LEU A 554 37.65 -30.08 -1.62
C LEU A 554 37.16 -29.36 -2.89
N ALA A 555 38.07 -29.06 -3.81
CA ALA A 555 37.80 -28.26 -5.01
C ALA A 555 38.45 -28.89 -6.24
N VAL A 556 37.87 -28.61 -7.41
CA VAL A 556 38.45 -28.90 -8.72
C VAL A 556 38.32 -27.67 -9.63
N ALA A 557 39.25 -27.50 -10.55
CA ALA A 557 39.19 -26.48 -11.61
C ALA A 557 39.79 -27.07 -12.89
N GLY A 558 39.20 -26.77 -14.04
CA GLY A 558 39.72 -27.18 -15.35
C GLY A 558 40.33 -25.99 -16.07
N GLY A 559 41.47 -26.20 -16.70
CA GLY A 559 42.10 -25.23 -17.58
C GLY A 559 42.22 -25.76 -18.99
N GLY A 560 42.51 -24.84 -19.89
CA GLY A 560 42.39 -25.04 -21.32
C GLY A 560 43.68 -25.34 -22.08
N GLY A 561 43.61 -25.11 -23.39
CA GLY A 561 44.76 -25.28 -24.27
C GLY A 561 44.51 -25.06 -25.77
N GLY A 562 43.25 -24.94 -26.18
CA GLY A 562 42.81 -24.90 -27.58
C GLY A 562 42.86 -26.27 -28.27
N GLY A 563 41.80 -26.62 -29.03
CA GLY A 563 41.73 -27.84 -29.85
C GLY A 563 41.74 -29.16 -29.06
N GLY A 564 40.93 -29.25 -28.00
CA GLY A 564 40.82 -30.44 -27.13
C GLY A 564 41.95 -30.61 -26.10
N ALA A 565 42.96 -29.75 -26.11
CA ALA A 565 44.02 -29.75 -25.11
C ALA A 565 43.57 -29.10 -23.79
N GLY A 566 43.92 -29.69 -22.65
CA GLY A 566 43.51 -29.16 -21.34
C GLY A 566 44.32 -29.68 -20.16
N PHE A 567 44.10 -29.10 -19.00
CA PHE A 567 44.65 -29.56 -17.72
C PHE A 567 43.61 -29.44 -16.60
N SER A 568 43.88 -30.09 -15.48
CA SER A 568 42.97 -30.15 -14.34
C SER A 568 43.74 -29.88 -13.05
N LEU A 569 43.06 -29.24 -12.10
CA LEU A 569 43.57 -28.94 -10.77
C LEU A 569 42.65 -29.52 -9.69
N ALA A 570 43.22 -29.91 -8.56
CA ALA A 570 42.49 -30.29 -7.37
C ALA A 570 43.11 -29.70 -6.11
N LEU A 571 42.27 -29.17 -5.22
CA LEU A 571 42.63 -28.73 -3.89
C LEU A 571 42.24 -29.80 -2.88
N ARG A 572 43.19 -30.29 -2.09
CA ARG A 572 42.91 -31.24 -1.00
C ARG A 572 42.67 -30.54 0.33
N ALA A 573 42.00 -31.25 1.25
CA ALA A 573 41.67 -30.74 2.58
C ALA A 573 42.87 -30.38 3.46
N ASP A 574 44.06 -30.88 3.13
CA ASP A 574 45.32 -30.51 3.78
C ASP A 574 45.96 -29.22 3.21
N GLY A 575 45.30 -28.57 2.25
CA GLY A 575 45.77 -27.36 1.59
C GLY A 575 46.85 -27.60 0.52
N SER A 576 47.05 -28.86 0.09
CA SER A 576 47.90 -29.21 -1.06
C SER A 576 47.14 -29.13 -2.39
N VAL A 577 47.84 -28.74 -3.46
CA VAL A 577 47.29 -28.66 -4.83
C VAL A 577 47.93 -29.73 -5.70
N TRP A 578 47.10 -30.37 -6.51
CA TRP A 578 47.47 -31.41 -7.46
C TRP A 578 47.00 -31.02 -8.85
N ALA A 579 47.76 -31.38 -9.87
CA ALA A 579 47.49 -31.05 -11.27
C ALA A 579 47.71 -32.27 -12.18
N TRP A 580 47.02 -32.35 -13.31
CA TRP A 580 47.23 -33.36 -14.37
C TRP A 580 46.72 -32.84 -15.72
N GLY A 581 46.97 -33.58 -16.79
CA GLY A 581 46.77 -33.17 -18.18
C GLY A 581 48.02 -32.51 -18.78
N ARG A 582 47.79 -31.51 -19.63
CA ARG A 582 48.81 -30.74 -20.33
C ARG A 582 49.81 -30.06 -19.39
N GLY A 583 51.12 -30.16 -19.66
CA GLY A 583 52.15 -29.58 -18.79
C GLY A 583 53.40 -28.99 -19.45
N TRP A 584 53.47 -28.95 -20.77
CA TRP A 584 54.68 -28.55 -21.51
C TRP A 584 55.00 -27.05 -21.45
N SER A 585 54.05 -26.19 -21.04
CA SER A 585 54.30 -24.76 -20.77
C SER A 585 54.37 -24.45 -19.27
N GLY A 586 54.30 -25.48 -18.41
CA GLY A 586 54.39 -25.37 -16.97
C GLY A 586 53.05 -25.34 -16.24
N GLU A 587 51.93 -25.61 -16.92
CA GLU A 587 50.55 -25.57 -16.40
C GLU A 587 50.35 -26.48 -15.17
N LEU A 588 51.13 -27.57 -15.06
CA LEU A 588 51.10 -28.47 -13.90
C LEU A 588 51.88 -27.95 -12.67
N GLY A 589 52.75 -26.95 -12.82
CA GLY A 589 53.44 -26.32 -11.69
C GLY A 589 54.39 -27.22 -10.88
N ASN A 590 54.74 -28.41 -11.38
CA ASN A 590 55.56 -29.41 -10.69
C ASN A 590 57.07 -29.27 -10.96
N GLY A 591 57.48 -28.34 -11.84
CA GLY A 591 58.87 -28.09 -12.22
C GLY A 591 59.43 -28.97 -13.34
N LEU A 592 58.64 -29.89 -13.91
CA LEU A 592 59.12 -30.89 -14.87
C LEU A 592 58.90 -30.50 -16.34
N GLY A 593 57.85 -29.72 -16.65
CA GLY A 593 57.56 -29.29 -18.03
C GLY A 593 57.08 -30.42 -18.95
N THR A 594 56.39 -31.41 -18.39
CA THR A 594 55.85 -32.56 -19.11
C THR A 594 54.39 -32.77 -18.71
N SER A 595 53.53 -33.18 -19.64
CA SER A 595 52.15 -33.60 -19.36
C SER A 595 52.11 -34.83 -18.44
N SER A 596 50.98 -35.05 -17.78
CA SER A 596 50.77 -36.17 -16.85
C SER A 596 49.33 -36.66 -16.92
N ASP A 597 49.12 -37.93 -17.22
CA ASP A 597 47.81 -38.61 -17.26
C ASP A 597 47.31 -39.06 -15.87
N VAL A 598 48.09 -38.76 -14.83
CA VAL A 598 47.75 -38.99 -13.43
C VAL A 598 48.03 -37.73 -12.60
N PRO A 599 47.31 -37.52 -11.48
CA PRO A 599 47.56 -36.39 -10.57
C PRO A 599 49.02 -36.33 -10.08
N VAL A 600 49.66 -35.19 -10.29
CA VAL A 600 50.97 -34.82 -9.74
C VAL A 600 50.86 -33.63 -8.81
N GLN A 601 51.63 -33.64 -7.72
CA GLN A 601 51.58 -32.55 -6.75
C GLN A 601 52.27 -31.29 -7.31
N VAL A 602 51.64 -30.13 -7.13
CA VAL A 602 52.23 -28.82 -7.47
C VAL A 602 53.36 -28.49 -6.48
N SER A 603 54.47 -27.99 -6.98
CA SER A 603 55.70 -27.81 -6.20
C SER A 603 55.59 -26.65 -5.16
N VAL A 604 55.97 -26.96 -3.91
CA VAL A 604 56.39 -25.99 -2.86
C VAL A 604 55.31 -25.00 -2.37
N ILE A 605 54.02 -25.31 -2.54
CA ILE A 605 52.91 -24.49 -2.01
C ILE A 605 52.01 -25.28 -1.05
N GLY A 606 51.67 -24.66 0.08
CA GLY A 606 50.77 -25.20 1.10
C GLY A 606 49.95 -24.08 1.76
N ASN A 607 48.94 -24.44 2.55
CA ASN A 607 47.90 -23.53 3.07
C ASN A 607 47.08 -22.86 1.96
N ILE A 608 46.86 -23.58 0.86
CA ILE A 608 45.97 -23.10 -0.21
C ILE A 608 44.52 -23.24 0.27
N ILE A 609 43.73 -22.20 0.03
CA ILE A 609 42.30 -22.16 0.30
C ILE A 609 41.49 -22.10 -0.98
N ALA A 610 42.04 -21.60 -2.09
CA ALA A 610 41.38 -21.64 -3.38
C ALA A 610 42.31 -21.89 -4.56
N ILE A 611 41.73 -22.47 -5.62
CA ILE A 611 42.37 -22.70 -6.90
C ILE A 611 41.48 -22.14 -8.01
N ALA A 612 42.11 -21.66 -9.08
CA ALA A 612 41.46 -21.30 -10.33
C ALA A 612 42.38 -21.66 -11.48
N ALA A 613 41.80 -21.83 -12.66
CA ALA A 613 42.53 -22.07 -13.90
C ALA A 613 42.03 -21.09 -14.95
N GLY A 614 42.96 -20.50 -15.71
CA GLY A 614 42.66 -19.90 -17.00
C GLY A 614 42.91 -20.90 -18.11
N SER A 615 42.77 -20.47 -19.37
CA SER A 615 42.99 -21.35 -20.51
C SER A 615 44.43 -21.85 -20.62
N PHE A 616 45.44 -21.14 -20.10
CA PHE A 616 46.85 -21.56 -20.27
C PHE A 616 47.71 -21.45 -19.01
N HIS A 617 47.10 -21.09 -17.87
CA HIS A 617 47.79 -20.89 -16.60
C HIS A 617 46.90 -21.26 -15.42
N ALA A 618 47.52 -21.50 -14.28
CA ALA A 618 46.86 -21.90 -13.05
C ALA A 618 47.15 -20.89 -11.94
N MET A 619 46.23 -20.83 -10.98
CA MET A 619 46.25 -19.88 -9.88
C MET A 619 45.92 -20.57 -8.55
N ALA A 620 46.52 -20.10 -7.47
CA ALA A 620 46.20 -20.51 -6.11
C ALA A 620 46.15 -19.31 -5.15
N LEU A 621 45.14 -19.30 -4.29
CA LEU A 621 44.98 -18.35 -3.19
C LEU A 621 45.36 -19.02 -1.88
N ARG A 622 46.27 -18.38 -1.14
CA ARG A 622 46.65 -18.81 0.21
C ARG A 622 45.74 -18.21 1.28
N SER A 623 45.67 -18.89 2.42
CA SER A 623 44.95 -18.42 3.61
C SER A 623 45.45 -17.07 4.16
N ASP A 624 46.64 -16.62 3.76
CA ASP A 624 47.20 -15.32 4.11
C ASP A 624 46.79 -14.18 3.14
N GLY A 625 45.95 -14.47 2.15
CA GLY A 625 45.47 -13.51 1.17
C GLY A 625 46.44 -13.24 0.02
N THR A 626 47.50 -14.05 -0.15
CA THR A 626 48.44 -13.95 -1.29
C THR A 626 48.03 -14.83 -2.47
N VAL A 627 48.30 -14.35 -3.68
CA VAL A 627 47.98 -15.06 -4.95
C VAL A 627 49.25 -15.56 -5.61
N TRP A 628 49.21 -16.80 -6.12
CA TRP A 628 50.30 -17.47 -6.79
C TRP A 628 49.85 -18.02 -8.13
N CYS A 629 50.65 -17.83 -9.19
CA CYS A 629 50.33 -18.27 -10.55
C CYS A 629 51.47 -19.11 -11.15
N TRP A 630 51.15 -20.00 -12.09
CA TRP A 630 52.13 -20.74 -12.90
C TRP A 630 51.55 -21.13 -14.27
N GLY A 631 52.40 -21.57 -15.19
CA GLY A 631 52.02 -21.92 -16.56
C GLY A 631 52.50 -20.90 -17.60
N THR A 632 51.70 -20.70 -18.64
CA THR A 632 52.01 -19.82 -19.77
C THR A 632 51.98 -18.36 -19.36
N ASN A 633 52.97 -17.57 -19.80
CA ASN A 633 53.13 -16.17 -19.39
C ASN A 633 53.48 -15.21 -20.53
N GLY A 634 53.38 -15.61 -21.81
CA GLY A 634 53.72 -14.72 -22.93
C GLY A 634 53.02 -13.35 -22.90
N ASN A 635 51.83 -13.30 -22.29
CA ASN A 635 51.01 -12.10 -22.13
C ASN A 635 51.08 -11.45 -20.73
N GLY A 636 51.93 -11.95 -19.83
CA GLY A 636 52.02 -11.44 -18.46
C GLY A 636 50.93 -11.94 -17.51
N ALA A 637 50.17 -12.98 -17.89
CA ALA A 637 49.06 -13.55 -17.13
C ALA A 637 49.44 -14.06 -15.73
N LEU A 638 50.74 -14.29 -15.45
CA LEU A 638 51.20 -14.71 -14.13
C LEU A 638 51.45 -13.54 -13.16
N GLY A 639 51.45 -12.30 -13.63
CA GLY A 639 51.54 -11.12 -12.75
C GLY A 639 52.89 -10.98 -12.02
N ASP A 640 53.93 -11.66 -12.50
CA ASP A 640 55.24 -11.77 -11.82
C ASP A 640 56.27 -10.74 -12.30
N ASN A 641 55.81 -9.70 -13.00
CA ASN A 641 56.61 -8.68 -13.68
C ASN A 641 57.51 -9.23 -14.81
N THR A 642 57.15 -10.38 -15.39
CA THR A 642 57.83 -10.98 -16.54
C THR A 642 56.81 -11.46 -17.59
N THR A 643 57.32 -11.95 -18.73
CA THR A 643 56.54 -12.67 -19.75
C THR A 643 57.04 -14.11 -19.96
N VAL A 644 57.74 -14.65 -18.96
CA VAL A 644 58.39 -15.97 -19.04
C VAL A 644 57.52 -17.02 -18.38
N ASN A 645 57.30 -18.14 -19.07
CA ASN A 645 56.55 -19.27 -18.54
C ASN A 645 57.16 -19.76 -17.22
N ARG A 646 56.30 -20.17 -16.28
CA ARG A 646 56.73 -20.64 -14.96
C ARG A 646 56.27 -22.07 -14.76
N PHE A 647 57.25 -22.96 -14.62
CA PHE A 647 57.03 -24.37 -14.31
C PHE A 647 56.82 -24.63 -12.81
N SER A 648 56.87 -23.58 -11.99
CA SER A 648 56.58 -23.64 -10.55
C SER A 648 55.87 -22.36 -10.12
N PRO A 649 55.02 -22.41 -9.07
CA PRO A 649 54.27 -21.25 -8.60
C PRO A 649 55.14 -20.02 -8.32
N VAL A 650 54.71 -18.86 -8.81
CA VAL A 650 55.29 -17.55 -8.52
C VAL A 650 54.24 -16.62 -7.92
N GLN A 651 54.63 -15.79 -6.95
CA GLN A 651 53.72 -14.87 -6.28
C GLN A 651 53.44 -13.63 -7.13
N VAL A 652 52.17 -13.24 -7.23
CA VAL A 652 51.70 -12.09 -8.00
C VAL A 652 52.18 -10.77 -7.38
N ARG A 653 52.60 -9.83 -8.24
CA ARG A 653 53.17 -8.54 -7.87
C ARG A 653 52.25 -7.38 -8.21
N VAL A 654 52.33 -6.31 -7.42
CA VAL A 654 51.70 -5.00 -7.71
C VAL A 654 52.75 -4.03 -8.24
N THR A 655 53.99 -4.13 -7.78
CA THR A 655 55.13 -3.37 -8.28
C THR A 655 56.33 -4.29 -8.48
N ALA A 656 57.45 -3.75 -8.97
CA ALA A 656 58.69 -4.52 -9.06
C ALA A 656 59.19 -5.11 -7.72
N THR A 657 58.73 -4.60 -6.56
CA THR A 657 59.21 -5.03 -5.23
C THR A 657 58.12 -5.41 -4.23
N THR A 658 56.84 -5.24 -4.56
CA THR A 658 55.71 -5.54 -3.65
C THR A 658 54.76 -6.58 -4.23
N PHE A 659 54.16 -7.37 -3.34
CA PHE A 659 53.25 -8.46 -3.68
C PHE A 659 51.79 -8.10 -3.47
N LEU A 660 50.91 -8.75 -4.23
CA LEU A 660 49.48 -8.68 -4.03
C LEU A 660 49.07 -9.42 -2.75
N THR A 661 48.27 -8.77 -1.91
CA THR A 661 47.80 -9.28 -0.61
C THR A 661 46.35 -8.85 -0.37
N GLY A 662 45.68 -9.41 0.64
CA GLY A 662 44.30 -9.04 0.97
C GLY A 662 43.26 -9.57 -0.01
N ILE A 663 43.61 -10.57 -0.82
CA ILE A 663 42.71 -11.19 -1.79
C ILE A 663 41.83 -12.23 -1.12
N LYS A 664 40.55 -12.23 -1.48
CA LYS A 664 39.58 -13.24 -1.04
C LYS A 664 39.13 -14.16 -2.17
N ALA A 665 39.32 -13.78 -3.44
CA ALA A 665 38.82 -14.55 -4.56
C ALA A 665 39.67 -14.35 -5.83
N ILE A 666 39.75 -15.38 -6.67
CA ILE A 666 40.58 -15.41 -7.89
C ILE A 666 39.80 -16.07 -9.04
N SER A 667 39.99 -15.60 -10.27
CA SER A 667 39.56 -16.29 -11.49
C SER A 667 40.55 -16.03 -12.62
N GLY A 668 40.70 -16.99 -13.54
CA GLY A 668 41.63 -16.92 -14.67
C GLY A 668 40.85 -16.92 -15.97
N GLY A 669 41.06 -15.91 -16.82
CA GLY A 669 40.55 -15.93 -18.18
C GLY A 669 41.53 -16.60 -19.14
N ALA A 670 41.36 -16.39 -20.45
CA ALA A 670 42.23 -17.06 -21.43
C ALA A 670 43.69 -16.59 -21.32
N TYR A 671 43.91 -15.28 -21.28
CA TYR A 671 45.26 -14.69 -21.27
C TYR A 671 45.43 -13.62 -20.18
N HIS A 672 44.45 -13.49 -19.29
CA HIS A 672 44.43 -12.54 -18.18
C HIS A 672 44.00 -13.23 -16.89
N SER A 673 44.18 -12.53 -15.79
CA SER A 673 43.80 -12.98 -14.46
C SER A 673 43.08 -11.87 -13.71
N VAL A 674 42.18 -12.28 -12.82
CA VAL A 674 41.40 -11.39 -11.97
C VAL A 674 41.47 -11.84 -10.53
N ALA A 675 41.55 -10.88 -9.61
CA ALA A 675 41.46 -11.14 -8.18
C ALA A 675 40.59 -10.09 -7.49
N ALA A 676 39.72 -10.54 -6.58
CA ALA A 676 38.90 -9.67 -5.74
C ALA A 676 39.49 -9.54 -4.33
N GLY A 677 39.69 -8.29 -3.91
CA GLY A 677 40.12 -7.92 -2.57
C GLY A 677 38.99 -8.03 -1.54
N SER A 678 39.35 -8.24 -0.28
CA SER A 678 38.40 -8.21 0.83
C SER A 678 37.78 -6.83 1.06
N ASP A 679 38.43 -5.78 0.56
CA ASP A 679 38.04 -4.37 0.65
C ASP A 679 37.14 -3.89 -0.49
N GLY A 680 36.77 -4.77 -1.43
CA GLY A 680 35.96 -4.42 -2.61
C GLY A 680 36.77 -4.02 -3.85
N SER A 681 38.10 -4.07 -3.80
CA SER A 681 38.94 -3.86 -4.99
C SER A 681 38.87 -5.05 -5.98
N ILE A 682 38.84 -4.78 -7.29
CA ILE A 682 39.22 -5.75 -8.33
C ILE A 682 40.62 -5.44 -8.80
N TRP A 683 41.42 -6.49 -8.96
CA TRP A 683 42.75 -6.46 -9.55
C TRP A 683 42.77 -7.28 -10.83
N THR A 684 43.31 -6.72 -11.92
CA THR A 684 43.44 -7.41 -13.21
C THR A 684 44.88 -7.33 -13.73
N TRP A 685 45.34 -8.37 -14.42
CA TRP A 685 46.63 -8.38 -15.14
C TRP A 685 46.65 -9.39 -16.28
N GLY A 686 47.65 -9.28 -17.17
CA GLY A 686 47.79 -10.10 -18.37
C GLY A 686 47.46 -9.34 -19.66
N ALA A 687 46.91 -10.04 -20.65
CA ALA A 687 46.47 -9.44 -21.90
C ALA A 687 45.27 -8.51 -21.70
N ASN A 688 45.17 -7.44 -22.50
CA ASN A 688 43.99 -6.57 -22.54
C ASN A 688 43.24 -6.68 -23.87
N TYR A 689 43.00 -7.90 -24.35
CA TYR A 689 42.15 -8.09 -25.52
C TYR A 689 40.71 -7.74 -25.16
N SER A 690 40.03 -7.01 -26.04
CA SER A 690 38.64 -6.57 -25.84
C SER A 690 38.39 -5.81 -24.53
N TYR A 691 39.42 -5.17 -23.96
CA TYR A 691 39.36 -4.47 -22.67
C TYR A 691 39.13 -5.36 -21.44
N ALA A 692 39.54 -6.63 -21.49
CA ALA A 692 39.42 -7.59 -20.38
C ALA A 692 40.03 -7.10 -19.04
N LEU A 693 40.97 -6.15 -19.05
CA LEU A 693 41.55 -5.59 -17.83
C LEU A 693 40.72 -4.47 -17.20
N GLY A 694 39.63 -4.03 -17.84
CA GLY A 694 38.78 -2.95 -17.34
C GLY A 694 39.41 -1.56 -17.48
N ASP A 695 40.25 -1.37 -18.50
CA ASP A 695 40.86 -0.09 -18.85
C ASP A 695 41.33 -0.07 -20.32
N LEU A 696 41.89 1.07 -20.75
CA LEU A 696 42.40 1.29 -22.11
C LEU A 696 43.89 0.91 -22.29
N SER A 697 44.49 0.16 -21.37
CA SER A 697 45.89 -0.26 -21.48
C SER A 697 46.09 -1.31 -22.59
N THR A 698 47.33 -1.61 -22.97
CA THR A 698 47.63 -2.68 -23.95
C THR A 698 47.91 -4.05 -23.30
N GLY A 699 47.72 -4.17 -21.98
CA GLY A 699 48.13 -5.33 -21.18
C GLY A 699 49.19 -4.98 -20.12
N ARG A 700 49.33 -5.81 -19.08
CA ARG A 700 50.28 -5.60 -17.97
C ARG A 700 50.82 -6.91 -17.37
N THR A 701 52.06 -6.88 -16.90
CA THR A 701 52.76 -8.01 -16.26
C THR A 701 52.69 -7.99 -14.73
N VAL A 702 52.00 -7.01 -14.15
CA VAL A 702 51.75 -6.85 -12.70
C VAL A 702 50.28 -6.54 -12.48
N ALA A 703 49.74 -6.87 -11.31
CA ALA A 703 48.37 -6.58 -10.92
C ALA A 703 48.16 -5.07 -10.73
N ALA A 704 47.06 -4.54 -11.27
CA ALA A 704 46.58 -3.20 -10.99
C ALA A 704 45.09 -3.21 -10.64
N SER A 705 44.68 -2.30 -9.77
CA SER A 705 43.30 -2.21 -9.30
C SER A 705 42.44 -1.38 -10.24
N ILE A 706 41.18 -1.79 -10.44
CA ILE A 706 40.12 -1.00 -11.06
C ILE A 706 39.01 -0.72 -10.04
N ALA A 707 38.27 0.37 -10.23
CA ALA A 707 37.22 0.80 -9.32
C ALA A 707 35.89 0.10 -9.63
N ILE A 708 35.21 -0.39 -8.59
CA ILE A 708 33.89 -1.04 -8.65
C ILE A 708 33.02 -0.48 -7.51
N PRO A 709 31.71 -0.22 -7.73
CA PRO A 709 30.86 0.49 -6.77
C PRO A 709 30.37 -0.33 -5.55
N GLY A 710 31.13 -1.32 -5.06
CA GLY A 710 30.71 -2.08 -3.89
C GLY A 710 31.61 -3.24 -3.48
N LEU A 711 31.19 -3.95 -2.44
CA LEU A 711 31.86 -5.18 -2.00
C LEU A 711 31.53 -6.32 -2.95
N ILE A 712 32.56 -7.00 -3.42
CA ILE A 712 32.44 -8.04 -4.44
C ILE A 712 32.11 -9.36 -3.77
N SER A 713 31.01 -9.99 -4.14
CA SER A 713 30.68 -11.32 -3.68
C SER A 713 31.39 -12.37 -4.51
N CYS A 714 31.34 -12.24 -5.84
CA CYS A 714 32.04 -13.13 -6.75
C CYS A 714 32.65 -12.48 -7.98
N VAL A 715 33.64 -13.15 -8.56
CA VAL A 715 34.24 -12.82 -9.85
C VAL A 715 34.39 -14.10 -10.66
N ASP A 716 34.16 -14.00 -11.96
CA ASP A 716 34.57 -15.00 -12.92
C ASP A 716 35.13 -14.33 -14.16
N ALA A 717 36.09 -14.99 -14.81
CA ALA A 717 36.77 -14.51 -15.98
C ALA A 717 36.57 -15.51 -17.12
N GLY A 718 35.95 -15.05 -18.20
CA GLY A 718 35.73 -15.82 -19.41
C GLY A 718 36.92 -15.74 -20.34
N TYR A 719 36.67 -15.88 -21.64
CA TYR A 719 37.74 -15.88 -22.63
C TYR A 719 38.43 -14.51 -22.72
N ASN A 720 37.67 -13.43 -22.86
CA ASN A 720 38.18 -12.04 -22.85
C ASN A 720 37.21 -11.07 -22.14
N ASP A 721 36.35 -11.63 -21.31
CA ASP A 721 35.29 -10.95 -20.57
C ASP A 721 35.39 -11.33 -19.10
N ASN A 722 34.75 -10.54 -18.27
CA ASN A 722 34.74 -10.75 -16.84
C ASN A 722 33.35 -10.42 -16.34
N MET A 723 32.92 -11.20 -15.37
CA MET A 723 31.68 -10.99 -14.67
C MET A 723 31.96 -10.93 -13.18
N ILE A 724 31.36 -9.98 -12.49
CA ILE A 724 31.36 -9.92 -11.04
C ILE A 724 29.94 -9.85 -10.53
N VAL A 725 29.80 -10.24 -9.27
CA VAL A 725 28.59 -9.99 -8.52
C VAL A 725 28.99 -9.26 -7.26
N LEU A 726 28.21 -8.27 -6.88
CA LEU A 726 28.38 -7.55 -5.63
C LEU A 726 27.65 -8.26 -4.49
N ALA A 727 27.94 -7.89 -3.25
CA ALA A 727 27.30 -8.45 -2.06
C ALA A 727 25.78 -8.23 -2.03
N ASP A 728 25.28 -7.27 -2.80
CA ASP A 728 23.87 -6.93 -2.94
C ASP A 728 23.15 -7.73 -4.03
N GLY A 729 23.88 -8.55 -4.80
CA GLY A 729 23.35 -9.35 -5.91
C GLY A 729 23.42 -8.68 -7.28
N ALA A 730 23.92 -7.44 -7.39
CA ALA A 730 24.09 -6.77 -8.67
C ALA A 730 25.22 -7.42 -9.48
N GLY A 731 24.92 -7.81 -10.72
CA GLY A 731 25.88 -8.34 -11.68
C GLY A 731 26.51 -7.24 -12.53
N TYR A 732 27.82 -7.28 -12.71
CA TYR A 732 28.53 -6.41 -13.64
C TYR A 732 29.41 -7.22 -14.58
N GLY A 733 29.50 -6.78 -15.83
CA GLY A 733 30.36 -7.35 -16.84
C GLY A 733 31.20 -6.30 -17.58
N TRP A 734 32.43 -6.64 -17.94
CA TRP A 734 33.26 -5.87 -18.87
C TRP A 734 34.12 -6.78 -19.73
N GLY A 735 34.72 -6.22 -20.77
CA GLY A 735 35.52 -6.95 -21.74
C GLY A 735 34.77 -7.21 -23.04
N ASN A 736 34.95 -8.42 -23.60
CA ASN A 736 34.27 -8.83 -24.81
C ASN A 736 32.75 -8.88 -24.62
N ASN A 737 32.00 -8.55 -25.67
CA ASN A 737 30.54 -8.62 -25.65
C ASN A 737 29.94 -8.94 -27.03
N GLY A 738 30.73 -9.46 -27.98
CA GLY A 738 30.29 -9.66 -29.37
C GLY A 738 29.06 -10.55 -29.54
N TYR A 739 28.70 -11.31 -28.49
CA TYR A 739 27.54 -12.20 -28.44
C TYR A 739 26.60 -11.92 -27.26
N TYR A 740 26.61 -10.71 -26.69
CA TYR A 740 25.80 -10.31 -25.53
C TYR A 740 26.13 -11.02 -24.20
N HIS A 741 27.31 -11.66 -24.06
CA HIS A 741 27.69 -12.38 -22.84
C HIS A 741 27.93 -11.48 -21.62
N LEU A 742 28.06 -10.16 -21.78
CA LEU A 742 28.00 -9.25 -20.63
C LEU A 742 26.57 -9.05 -20.10
N GLY A 743 25.57 -9.67 -20.74
CA GLY A 743 24.16 -9.67 -20.34
C GLY A 743 23.47 -8.32 -20.50
N ASN A 744 24.02 -7.45 -21.34
CA ASN A 744 23.38 -6.20 -21.73
C ASN A 744 22.88 -6.29 -23.19
N THR A 745 22.02 -5.36 -23.59
CA THR A 745 21.42 -5.34 -24.93
C THR A 745 22.39 -4.89 -26.04
N SER A 746 23.66 -4.62 -25.70
CA SER A 746 24.69 -4.17 -26.64
C SER A 746 25.61 -5.32 -27.05
N THR A 747 26.30 -5.17 -28.18
CA THR A 747 27.35 -6.11 -28.64
C THR A 747 28.76 -5.50 -28.60
N GLY A 748 28.88 -4.27 -28.08
CA GLY A 748 30.14 -3.54 -28.00
C GLY A 748 31.00 -4.01 -26.84
N GLN A 749 32.31 -4.11 -27.07
CA GLN A 749 33.29 -4.37 -26.01
C GLN A 749 33.27 -3.19 -25.02
N SER A 750 33.46 -3.47 -23.72
CA SER A 750 33.43 -2.45 -22.69
C SER A 750 34.72 -2.44 -21.87
N ALA A 751 35.35 -1.27 -21.76
CA ALA A 751 36.42 -1.04 -20.79
C ALA A 751 35.89 -0.75 -19.39
N ASP A 752 34.63 -0.33 -19.28
CA ASP A 752 34.00 -0.05 -18.00
C ASP A 752 33.11 -1.22 -17.57
N PRO A 753 33.09 -1.60 -16.28
CA PRO A 753 32.12 -2.51 -15.70
C PRO A 753 30.69 -2.01 -15.92
N LEU A 754 29.95 -2.66 -16.80
CA LEU A 754 28.55 -2.39 -17.10
C LEU A 754 27.65 -3.33 -16.34
N LEU A 755 26.43 -2.89 -16.02
CA LEU A 755 25.47 -3.77 -15.40
C LEU A 755 25.01 -4.87 -16.37
N THR A 756 24.95 -6.09 -15.87
CA THR A 756 24.36 -7.25 -16.52
C THR A 756 22.84 -7.21 -16.29
N ASP A 757 22.06 -6.94 -17.34
CA ASP A 757 20.59 -6.79 -17.37
C ASP A 757 20.00 -5.61 -16.55
N PRO A 758 19.47 -4.55 -17.19
CA PRO A 758 18.90 -3.41 -16.50
C PRO A 758 17.65 -3.74 -15.65
N THR A 759 17.00 -4.89 -15.84
CA THR A 759 15.90 -5.33 -14.96
C THR A 759 16.38 -5.74 -13.56
N TRP A 760 17.70 -5.80 -13.34
CA TRP A 760 18.35 -6.12 -12.07
C TRP A 760 18.84 -4.88 -11.32
N LEU A 761 18.57 -3.68 -11.86
CA LEU A 761 18.90 -2.43 -11.17
C LEU A 761 18.03 -2.24 -9.94
N PRO A 762 18.60 -1.68 -8.85
CA PRO A 762 17.82 -1.20 -7.72
C PRO A 762 16.79 -0.17 -8.21
N GLN A 763 15.60 -0.16 -7.60
CA GLN A 763 14.50 0.68 -8.07
C GLN A 763 14.40 1.98 -7.28
N VAL A 764 14.01 3.04 -7.99
CA VAL A 764 13.41 4.23 -7.38
C VAL A 764 11.91 4.00 -7.33
N THR A 765 11.33 4.08 -6.13
CA THR A 765 9.89 3.90 -5.91
C THR A 765 9.29 5.14 -5.28
N LEU A 766 8.16 5.58 -5.83
CA LEU A 766 7.30 6.61 -5.26
C LEU A 766 6.21 5.94 -4.41
N THR A 767 6.09 6.36 -3.16
CA THR A 767 5.05 5.85 -2.23
C THR A 767 4.33 7.01 -1.60
N VAL A 768 3.01 7.08 -1.70
CA VAL A 768 2.22 8.07 -0.98
C VAL A 768 2.27 7.75 0.51
N LEU A 769 2.67 8.73 1.31
CA LEU A 769 2.70 8.64 2.78
C LEU A 769 1.42 9.21 3.37
N ASP A 770 0.97 10.33 2.81
CA ASP A 770 -0.30 10.98 3.12
C ASP A 770 -0.97 11.39 1.81
N ALA A 771 -2.12 10.77 1.54
CA ALA A 771 -2.85 10.95 0.29
C ALA A 771 -3.84 12.12 0.37
N SER A 772 -3.97 12.75 1.54
CA SER A 772 -4.93 13.82 1.82
C SER A 772 -4.19 15.11 2.13
N ALA A 773 -4.62 16.19 1.50
CA ALA A 773 -4.27 17.55 1.84
C ALA A 773 -5.54 18.41 1.83
N SER A 774 -5.57 19.53 2.54
CA SER A 774 -6.72 20.45 2.49
C SER A 774 -6.27 21.89 2.65
N GLU A 775 -6.97 22.79 1.95
CA GLU A 775 -6.83 24.24 2.09
C GLU A 775 -7.29 24.72 3.47
N THR A 776 -8.15 23.93 4.14
CA THR A 776 -8.56 24.19 5.53
C THR A 776 -7.50 23.80 6.56
N GLY A 777 -6.65 24.76 6.92
CA GLY A 777 -5.70 24.61 8.01
C GLY A 777 -4.37 23.96 7.58
N PRO A 778 -3.55 23.45 8.51
CA PRO A 778 -2.17 23.05 8.21
C PRO A 778 -2.04 21.64 7.59
N ASP A 779 -3.07 21.11 6.93
CA ASP A 779 -3.11 19.71 6.50
C ASP A 779 -2.46 19.50 5.13
N SER A 780 -1.22 18.99 5.15
CA SER A 780 -0.39 18.80 3.96
C SER A 780 -0.34 17.34 3.53
N GLY A 781 -0.43 17.07 2.23
CA GLY A 781 -0.16 15.76 1.66
C GLY A 781 1.34 15.46 1.56
N SER A 782 1.71 14.19 1.40
CA SER A 782 3.12 13.83 1.21
C SER A 782 3.34 12.50 0.52
N PHE A 783 4.44 12.42 -0.21
CA PHE A 783 4.93 11.17 -0.80
C PHE A 783 6.42 11.00 -0.54
N MET A 784 6.88 9.77 -0.65
CA MET A 784 8.24 9.36 -0.39
C MET A 784 8.88 8.87 -1.68
N VAL A 785 10.05 9.42 -1.99
CA VAL A 785 10.96 8.90 -2.98
C VAL A 785 11.92 7.97 -2.27
N SER A 786 11.93 6.69 -2.64
CA SER A 786 12.75 5.66 -2.01
C SER A 786 13.67 4.99 -3.01
N ARG A 787 14.83 4.56 -2.55
CA ARG A 787 15.74 3.67 -3.27
C ARG A 787 15.78 2.30 -2.63
N ASP A 788 15.97 1.27 -3.44
CA ASP A 788 16.22 -0.06 -2.92
C ASP A 788 17.45 -0.06 -1.98
N SER A 789 17.28 -0.71 -0.83
CA SER A 789 18.27 -0.74 0.26
C SER A 789 19.45 -1.68 0.00
N THR A 790 19.49 -2.29 -1.18
CA THR A 790 20.47 -3.29 -1.59
C THR A 790 21.86 -2.70 -1.79
N ARG A 791 22.01 -1.45 -2.25
CA ARG A 791 23.34 -0.80 -2.36
C ARG A 791 23.86 -0.19 -1.06
N SER A 792 25.19 -0.14 -0.97
CA SER A 792 25.91 0.68 0.01
C SER A 792 25.42 2.13 -0.05
N LEU A 793 24.74 2.60 0.99
CA LEU A 793 24.13 3.93 1.08
C LEU A 793 25.16 5.08 1.11
N LEU A 794 26.43 4.85 0.79
CA LEU A 794 27.52 5.81 0.96
C LEU A 794 27.45 7.03 0.02
N GLY A 795 26.64 6.99 -1.05
CA GLY A 795 26.43 8.10 -1.99
C GLY A 795 25.03 8.73 -1.90
N SER A 796 24.91 10.01 -2.26
CA SER A 796 23.62 10.67 -2.48
C SER A 796 22.98 10.19 -3.78
N LEU A 797 21.66 10.04 -3.82
CA LEU A 797 20.89 9.77 -5.04
C LEU A 797 20.02 10.98 -5.35
N THR A 798 20.14 11.51 -6.56
CA THR A 798 19.27 12.59 -7.06
C THR A 798 18.24 11.99 -8.00
N VAL A 799 16.96 12.28 -7.74
CA VAL A 799 15.84 11.83 -8.58
C VAL A 799 15.11 13.07 -9.09
N ASP A 800 14.89 13.11 -10.41
CA ASP A 800 14.11 14.16 -11.07
C ASP A 800 12.64 13.73 -11.17
N LEU A 801 11.75 14.60 -10.72
CA LEU A 801 10.31 14.33 -10.65
C LEU A 801 9.53 15.33 -11.50
N ALA A 802 8.53 14.83 -12.22
CA ALA A 802 7.45 15.63 -12.79
C ALA A 802 6.16 15.34 -12.03
N TYR A 803 5.25 16.31 -12.07
CA TYR A 803 3.96 16.24 -11.41
C TYR A 803 2.87 16.40 -12.47
N ALA A 804 1.92 15.50 -12.47
CA ALA A 804 0.76 15.50 -13.35
C ALA A 804 -0.51 15.53 -12.50
N GLY A 805 -1.67 15.79 -13.11
CA GLY A 805 -2.93 15.93 -12.40
C GLY A 805 -3.71 17.14 -12.89
N VAL A 806 -4.79 17.47 -12.18
CA VAL A 806 -5.52 18.73 -12.39
C VAL A 806 -4.88 19.87 -11.59
N ALA A 807 -4.22 19.55 -10.47
CA ALA A 807 -3.53 20.52 -9.62
C ALA A 807 -2.27 21.12 -10.28
N VAL A 808 -2.05 22.43 -10.13
CA VAL A 808 -0.95 23.22 -10.69
C VAL A 808 0.04 23.67 -9.59
N ASP A 809 1.33 23.31 -9.74
CA ASP A 809 2.39 23.72 -8.81
C ASP A 809 2.61 25.24 -8.87
N GLY A 810 2.45 25.91 -7.73
CA GLY A 810 2.56 27.34 -7.54
C GLY A 810 1.23 28.10 -7.50
N ASP A 811 0.15 27.50 -8.01
CA ASP A 811 -1.20 28.06 -7.96
C ASP A 811 -2.01 27.33 -6.86
N ASP A 812 -2.12 25.99 -6.92
CA ASP A 812 -2.96 25.20 -5.98
C ASP A 812 -2.12 24.54 -4.85
N TYR A 813 -0.81 24.34 -5.08
CA TYR A 813 0.09 23.79 -4.06
C TYR A 813 1.55 24.24 -4.21
N LEU A 814 2.32 24.10 -3.12
CA LEU A 814 3.78 24.24 -3.10
C LEU A 814 4.46 22.92 -2.73
N LEU A 815 5.51 22.57 -3.47
CA LEU A 815 6.36 21.41 -3.19
C LEU A 815 7.56 21.74 -2.29
N SER A 816 7.89 20.82 -1.39
CA SER A 816 9.14 20.87 -0.63
C SER A 816 9.79 19.50 -0.54
N PRO A 817 10.98 19.28 -1.15
CA PRO A 817 11.76 20.20 -2.01
C PRO A 817 11.21 20.34 -3.44
N THR A 818 11.48 21.47 -4.11
CA THR A 818 11.05 21.72 -5.51
C THR A 818 11.97 21.05 -6.54
N GLY A 819 11.38 20.38 -7.53
CA GLY A 819 12.06 19.78 -8.68
C GLY A 819 12.89 18.53 -8.36
N LEU A 820 14.08 18.70 -7.77
CA LEU A 820 15.03 17.61 -7.52
C LEU A 820 14.88 17.06 -6.11
N THR A 821 14.57 15.77 -6.00
CA THR A 821 14.59 15.08 -4.72
C THR A 821 15.94 14.41 -4.50
N ILE A 822 16.66 14.87 -3.47
CA ILE A 822 17.95 14.30 -3.09
C ILE A 822 17.76 13.37 -1.90
N ILE A 823 18.02 12.08 -2.09
CA ILE A 823 18.14 11.10 -1.02
C ILE A 823 19.58 11.17 -0.46
N PRO A 824 19.79 11.65 0.78
CA PRO A 824 21.13 11.87 1.33
C PRO A 824 21.93 10.56 1.50
N PRO A 825 23.28 10.61 1.53
CA PRO A 825 24.10 9.46 1.90
C PRO A 825 23.65 8.88 3.26
N GLY A 826 23.47 7.57 3.33
CA GLY A 826 23.02 6.84 4.52
C GLY A 826 21.50 6.67 4.62
N SER A 827 20.72 7.39 3.81
CA SER A 827 19.25 7.37 3.85
C SER A 827 18.67 6.51 2.73
N ALA A 828 17.65 5.70 3.03
CA ALA A 828 16.97 4.88 2.04
C ALA A 828 15.90 5.67 1.25
N SER A 829 15.52 6.86 1.71
CA SER A 829 14.46 7.66 1.10
C SER A 829 14.57 9.14 1.44
N ALA A 830 13.79 9.95 0.73
CA ALA A 830 13.51 11.35 1.00
C ALA A 830 12.00 11.57 0.85
N THR A 831 11.44 12.46 1.67
CA THR A 831 10.02 12.82 1.64
C THR A 831 9.86 14.13 0.89
N VAL A 832 8.82 14.20 0.07
CA VAL A 832 8.35 15.43 -0.56
C VAL A 832 6.97 15.75 0.02
N THR A 833 6.82 16.99 0.47
CA THR A 833 5.56 17.50 1.03
C THR A 833 4.84 18.32 -0.04
N VAL A 834 3.53 18.09 -0.16
CA VAL A 834 2.57 18.87 -0.95
C VAL A 834 1.83 19.77 0.04
N THR A 835 2.07 21.08 -0.03
CA THR A 835 1.40 22.06 0.83
C THR A 835 0.32 22.76 0.01
N PRO A 836 -0.97 22.57 0.29
CA PRO A 836 -2.04 23.29 -0.39
C PRO A 836 -1.87 24.81 -0.25
N ILE A 837 -2.29 25.55 -1.26
CA ILE A 837 -2.43 27.00 -1.24
C ILE A 837 -3.92 27.27 -1.06
N ASP A 838 -4.29 27.98 0.01
CA ASP A 838 -5.67 28.48 0.22
C ASP A 838 -5.92 29.62 -0.78
N ASP A 839 -6.80 29.37 -1.75
CA ASP A 839 -7.16 30.30 -2.82
C ASP A 839 -8.70 30.50 -2.94
N PRO A 840 -9.18 31.50 -3.70
CA PRO A 840 -10.60 31.87 -3.75
C PRO A 840 -11.40 31.27 -4.94
N ASP A 841 -10.81 30.35 -5.71
CA ASP A 841 -11.34 29.81 -6.97
C ASP A 841 -11.91 28.38 -6.75
N ASP A 842 -13.21 28.17 -6.99
CA ASP A 842 -13.90 26.85 -6.79
C ASP A 842 -13.61 25.86 -7.95
N GLU A 843 -12.62 24.99 -7.84
CA GLU A 843 -12.01 24.30 -9.00
C GLU A 843 -12.78 23.06 -9.56
N ASP A 844 -14.13 23.08 -9.71
CA ASP A 844 -15.01 22.09 -10.43
C ASP A 844 -14.87 20.59 -10.05
N VAL A 845 -13.98 20.25 -9.14
CA VAL A 845 -13.82 18.96 -8.48
C VAL A 845 -13.66 19.27 -7.00
N ASP A 846 -14.42 18.62 -6.12
CA ASP A 846 -14.22 18.77 -4.67
C ASP A 846 -12.81 18.29 -4.20
N PHE A 847 -11.88 18.03 -5.14
CA PHE A 847 -10.64 17.27 -5.00
C PHE A 847 -9.63 17.51 -6.16
N GLU A 848 -8.51 18.19 -5.95
CA GLU A 848 -7.41 18.30 -6.93
C GLU A 848 -6.33 17.23 -6.72
N ASP A 849 -5.97 16.51 -7.77
CA ASP A 849 -4.99 15.43 -7.70
C ASP A 849 -3.57 15.89 -8.08
N VAL A 850 -2.59 15.60 -7.22
CA VAL A 850 -1.15 15.69 -7.48
C VAL A 850 -0.58 14.28 -7.68
N VAL A 851 -0.09 14.00 -8.89
CA VAL A 851 0.44 12.68 -9.29
C VAL A 851 1.94 12.79 -9.62
N PRO A 852 2.83 12.34 -8.72
CA PRO A 852 4.26 12.37 -8.96
C PRO A 852 4.68 11.27 -9.96
N GLN A 853 5.57 11.62 -10.89
CA GLN A 853 6.20 10.74 -11.88
C GLN A 853 7.71 10.92 -11.82
N VAL A 854 8.47 9.84 -11.86
CA VAL A 854 9.93 9.95 -12.02
C VAL A 854 10.26 10.20 -13.49
N VAL A 855 10.99 11.30 -13.77
CA VAL A 855 11.40 11.74 -15.12
C VAL A 855 12.79 11.24 -15.46
N ASP A 856 13.72 11.38 -14.52
CA ASP A 856 15.12 10.99 -14.68
C ASP A 856 15.71 10.49 -13.36
N GLN A 857 16.62 9.52 -13.45
CA GLN A 857 17.42 9.04 -12.34
C GLN A 857 18.77 8.50 -12.88
N PRO A 858 19.80 8.35 -12.02
CA PRO A 858 21.07 7.74 -12.43
C PRO A 858 20.89 6.40 -13.15
N GLU A 859 21.71 6.15 -14.18
CA GLU A 859 21.64 4.97 -15.07
C GLU A 859 21.73 3.62 -14.33
N ASP A 860 22.18 3.66 -13.08
CA ASP A 860 22.29 2.54 -12.16
C ASP A 860 21.06 2.33 -11.25
N TYR A 861 19.92 2.96 -11.57
CA TYR A 861 18.61 2.72 -10.96
C TYR A 861 17.47 2.60 -12.00
N GLN A 862 16.49 1.73 -11.73
CA GLN A 862 15.27 1.58 -12.55
C GLN A 862 14.10 2.39 -12.00
N ASN A 863 13.30 2.95 -12.91
CA ASN A 863 12.07 3.68 -12.60
C ASN A 863 10.87 2.72 -12.44
N GLN A 864 10.10 2.82 -11.36
CA GLN A 864 8.83 2.09 -11.17
C GLN A 864 7.60 2.82 -11.75
N GLY A 865 7.75 4.01 -12.33
CA GLY A 865 6.66 4.85 -12.82
C GLY A 865 5.95 5.64 -11.70
N SER A 866 4.81 6.23 -12.06
CA SER A 866 3.84 6.96 -11.23
C SER A 866 3.77 6.52 -9.76
N GLY A 867 3.92 7.48 -8.84
CA GLY A 867 3.43 7.31 -7.47
C GLY A 867 1.90 7.33 -7.43
N GLY A 868 1.34 6.93 -6.29
CA GLY A 868 -0.08 7.16 -6.01
C GLY A 868 -0.41 8.66 -5.96
N VAL A 869 -1.70 8.96 -5.82
CA VAL A 869 -2.23 10.33 -5.89
C VAL A 869 -2.26 10.95 -4.49
N VAL A 870 -1.89 12.23 -4.40
CA VAL A 870 -2.23 13.10 -3.27
C VAL A 870 -3.39 13.98 -3.71
N THR A 871 -4.49 13.94 -2.98
CA THR A 871 -5.70 14.70 -3.29
C THR A 871 -5.81 15.87 -2.31
N ILE A 872 -5.89 17.09 -2.86
CA ILE A 872 -6.16 18.34 -2.16
C ILE A 872 -7.68 18.50 -2.07
N ALA A 873 -8.21 18.87 -0.91
CA ALA A 873 -9.63 19.16 -0.75
C ALA A 873 -9.84 20.67 -0.67
N ASP A 874 -10.54 21.19 -1.68
CA ASP A 874 -11.05 22.56 -1.80
C ASP A 874 -12.13 22.84 -0.73
N ASP A 875 -12.12 24.05 -0.17
CA ASP A 875 -13.11 24.52 0.80
C ASP A 875 -14.02 25.65 0.31
N ASP A 876 -13.87 26.08 -0.95
CA ASP A 876 -14.77 27.00 -1.60
C ASP A 876 -15.96 26.28 -2.25
N VAL A 877 -17.14 26.90 -2.15
CA VAL A 877 -18.38 26.37 -2.73
C VAL A 877 -19.18 27.50 -3.37
N ALA A 878 -19.49 27.37 -4.66
CA ALA A 878 -20.32 28.32 -5.38
C ALA A 878 -21.70 28.49 -4.73
N GLY A 879 -22.07 29.74 -4.49
CA GLY A 879 -23.35 30.05 -3.85
C GLY A 879 -23.74 31.52 -3.93
N VAL A 880 -25.05 31.78 -3.94
CA VAL A 880 -25.61 33.14 -3.94
C VAL A 880 -26.14 33.44 -2.54
N MET A 881 -25.59 34.47 -1.91
CA MET A 881 -25.89 34.84 -0.53
C MET A 881 -26.72 36.12 -0.47
N VAL A 882 -27.69 36.18 0.45
CA VAL A 882 -28.53 37.36 0.69
C VAL A 882 -28.54 37.75 2.17
N SER A 883 -28.65 39.05 2.47
CA SER A 883 -28.87 39.53 3.83
C SER A 883 -30.36 39.54 4.20
N ALA A 884 -30.66 39.68 5.49
CA ALA A 884 -31.99 40.07 5.93
C ALA A 884 -32.36 41.47 5.37
N ILE A 885 -33.67 41.71 5.16
CA ILE A 885 -34.18 43.01 4.75
C ILE A 885 -34.12 44.03 5.89
N SER A 886 -33.92 45.30 5.55
CA SER A 886 -33.75 46.38 6.52
C SER A 886 -34.99 46.69 7.36
N ALA A 887 -36.21 46.50 6.82
CA ALA A 887 -37.50 46.51 7.54
C ALA A 887 -38.65 46.10 6.59
N ASN A 888 -39.85 45.91 7.14
CA ASN A 888 -41.11 45.72 6.40
C ASN A 888 -41.52 46.97 5.60
N THR A 889 -42.24 46.78 4.49
CA THR A 889 -42.86 47.87 3.70
C THR A 889 -44.12 48.39 4.38
N ARG A 890 -44.61 49.55 3.93
CA ARG A 890 -45.87 50.16 4.39
C ARG A 890 -46.61 50.71 3.18
N GLU A 891 -47.93 50.63 3.18
CA GLU A 891 -48.75 51.16 2.08
C GLU A 891 -48.63 52.68 1.98
N SER A 892 -48.60 53.36 3.13
CA SER A 892 -48.28 54.79 3.24
C SER A 892 -46.98 55.24 2.57
N ASP A 893 -46.02 54.32 2.37
CA ASP A 893 -44.72 54.64 1.74
C ASP A 893 -44.84 54.72 0.20
N ALA A 894 -45.95 54.26 -0.39
CA ALA A 894 -46.16 54.26 -1.84
C ALA A 894 -46.06 55.68 -2.44
N GLY A 895 -45.26 55.83 -3.49
CA GLY A 895 -45.04 57.12 -4.16
C GLY A 895 -44.23 58.16 -3.37
N THR A 896 -43.80 57.85 -2.13
CA THR A 896 -42.99 58.76 -1.29
C THR A 896 -41.48 58.67 -1.55
N GLY A 897 -41.03 57.63 -2.28
CA GLY A 897 -39.61 57.34 -2.53
C GLY A 897 -38.91 56.61 -1.38
N ILE A 898 -39.63 56.21 -0.34
CA ILE A 898 -39.11 55.43 0.78
C ILE A 898 -39.02 53.94 0.38
N SER A 899 -37.83 53.35 0.48
CA SER A 899 -37.59 51.92 0.19
C SER A 899 -37.02 51.15 1.39
N ARG A 900 -37.04 49.82 1.27
CA ARG A 900 -36.37 48.84 2.13
C ARG A 900 -35.29 48.14 1.32
N THR A 901 -34.25 47.65 1.99
CA THR A 901 -33.07 47.16 1.30
C THR A 901 -32.53 45.88 1.88
N PHE A 902 -31.96 45.03 1.02
CA PHE A 902 -31.12 43.90 1.40
C PHE A 902 -29.91 43.82 0.47
N LEU A 903 -28.88 43.09 0.91
CA LEU A 903 -27.63 42.89 0.17
C LEU A 903 -27.62 41.52 -0.49
N ILE A 904 -26.92 41.42 -1.63
CA ILE A 904 -26.65 40.17 -2.34
C ILE A 904 -25.18 40.10 -2.76
N TRP A 905 -24.56 38.92 -2.65
CA TRP A 905 -23.18 38.65 -3.10
C TRP A 905 -22.96 37.17 -3.48
N LEU A 906 -21.88 36.88 -4.19
CA LEU A 906 -21.43 35.51 -4.51
C LEU A 906 -20.43 34.99 -3.46
N ALA A 907 -20.52 33.71 -3.11
CA ALA A 907 -19.71 33.09 -2.06
C ALA A 907 -18.24 32.87 -2.46
N SER A 908 -18.00 32.40 -3.69
CA SER A 908 -16.69 32.18 -4.31
C SER A 908 -16.56 32.98 -5.61
N ARG A 909 -15.39 32.97 -6.24
CA ARG A 909 -15.17 33.69 -7.50
C ARG A 909 -15.77 32.96 -8.71
N PRO A 910 -16.64 33.61 -9.51
CA PRO A 910 -17.12 32.99 -10.74
C PRO A 910 -16.11 33.17 -11.89
N THR A 911 -16.03 32.20 -12.80
CA THR A 911 -15.17 32.22 -14.00
C THR A 911 -15.79 33.03 -15.13
N ASP A 912 -17.12 33.13 -15.17
CA ASP A 912 -17.90 33.95 -16.10
C ASP A 912 -18.95 34.80 -15.37
N PRO A 913 -19.51 35.86 -16.00
CA PRO A 913 -20.50 36.71 -15.34
C PRO A 913 -21.75 35.96 -14.86
N VAL A 914 -22.26 36.30 -13.68
CA VAL A 914 -23.47 35.69 -13.09
C VAL A 914 -24.61 36.70 -13.08
N GLU A 915 -25.74 36.34 -13.71
CA GLU A 915 -26.95 37.16 -13.83
C GLU A 915 -28.11 36.62 -12.98
N LEU A 916 -28.74 37.48 -12.18
CA LEU A 916 -29.84 37.14 -11.26
C LEU A 916 -31.02 38.08 -11.43
N TYR A 917 -32.20 37.52 -11.73
CA TYR A 917 -33.43 38.27 -11.94
C TYR A 917 -34.34 38.19 -10.71
N PHE A 918 -34.57 39.30 -10.01
CA PHE A 918 -35.45 39.37 -8.83
C PHE A 918 -36.80 39.99 -9.16
N TYR A 919 -37.87 39.47 -8.55
CA TYR A 919 -39.23 39.97 -8.67
C TYR A 919 -40.02 39.79 -7.38
N SER A 920 -41.13 40.52 -7.25
CA SER A 920 -42.04 40.38 -6.11
C SER A 920 -43.04 39.26 -6.35
N SER A 921 -43.29 38.42 -5.34
CA SER A 921 -44.34 37.41 -5.39
C SER A 921 -45.75 38.01 -5.29
N ASN A 922 -45.87 39.26 -4.84
CA ASN A 922 -47.13 40.00 -4.82
C ASN A 922 -46.88 41.48 -5.16
N GLU A 923 -47.08 41.83 -6.43
CA GLU A 923 -46.84 43.17 -6.95
C GLU A 923 -47.85 44.22 -6.46
N SER A 924 -49.00 43.80 -5.90
CA SER A 924 -49.95 44.72 -5.25
C SER A 924 -49.46 45.23 -3.91
N GLU A 925 -48.51 44.52 -3.27
CA GLU A 925 -48.00 44.82 -1.92
C GLU A 925 -46.63 45.48 -1.94
N GLY A 926 -45.82 45.11 -2.92
CA GLY A 926 -44.48 45.66 -3.05
C GLY A 926 -43.81 45.34 -4.36
N LEU A 927 -42.93 46.25 -4.79
CA LEU A 927 -42.18 46.18 -6.04
C LEU A 927 -40.68 46.30 -5.78
N VAL A 928 -39.89 45.59 -6.60
CA VAL A 928 -38.42 45.68 -6.57
C VAL A 928 -37.95 46.74 -7.56
N ASP A 929 -37.14 47.67 -7.09
CA ASP A 929 -36.47 48.74 -7.84
C ASP A 929 -37.34 49.47 -8.88
N ALA A 930 -38.53 49.88 -8.46
CA ALA A 930 -39.32 50.84 -9.22
C ALA A 930 -38.74 52.24 -8.99
N ASP A 931 -37.92 52.73 -9.93
CA ASP A 931 -37.95 54.18 -10.21
C ASP A 931 -39.41 54.53 -10.50
N PRO A 932 -40.10 55.34 -9.67
CA PRO A 932 -41.52 55.62 -9.84
C PRO A 932 -41.85 56.33 -11.15
N THR A 933 -40.83 56.75 -11.94
CA THR A 933 -41.00 57.51 -13.19
C THR A 933 -40.82 56.69 -14.47
N ALA A 934 -40.37 55.43 -14.38
CA ALA A 934 -40.22 54.54 -15.54
C ALA A 934 -41.12 53.32 -15.33
N GLY A 935 -42.15 53.14 -16.19
CA GLY A 935 -43.13 52.06 -16.10
C GLY A 935 -42.57 50.64 -16.35
N ASN A 936 -41.57 50.23 -15.58
CA ASN A 936 -40.91 48.94 -15.64
C ASN A 936 -41.62 47.90 -14.76
N GLN A 937 -41.62 46.67 -15.26
CA GLN A 937 -42.50 45.56 -14.89
C GLN A 937 -42.07 44.80 -13.61
N GLY A 938 -41.70 45.46 -12.52
CA GLY A 938 -41.51 44.79 -11.21
C GLY A 938 -40.39 43.74 -11.10
N VAL A 939 -39.46 43.69 -12.08
CA VAL A 939 -38.31 42.77 -12.13
C VAL A 939 -37.00 43.55 -12.25
N ILE A 940 -35.97 43.19 -11.48
CA ILE A 940 -34.59 43.74 -11.57
C ILE A 940 -33.59 42.64 -11.97
N LEU A 941 -32.64 42.98 -12.85
CA LEU A 941 -31.48 42.14 -13.17
C LEU A 941 -30.25 42.64 -12.40
N VAL A 942 -29.57 41.73 -11.71
CA VAL A 942 -28.31 41.95 -11.00
C VAL A 942 -27.23 41.13 -11.68
N THR A 943 -26.13 41.77 -12.09
CA THR A 943 -24.99 41.09 -12.71
C THR A 943 -23.75 41.22 -11.82
N PHE A 944 -23.06 40.11 -11.61
CA PHE A 944 -21.73 40.04 -10.99
C PHE A 944 -20.70 39.68 -12.06
N GLN A 945 -19.63 40.46 -12.16
CA GLN A 945 -18.48 40.12 -13.01
C GLN A 945 -17.52 39.16 -12.29
N PRO A 946 -16.61 38.43 -13.00
CA PRO A 946 -15.63 37.51 -12.40
C PRO A 946 -14.74 38.05 -11.26
N ASN A 947 -14.69 39.37 -11.07
CA ASN A 947 -13.94 40.01 -9.99
C ASN A 947 -14.85 40.60 -8.88
N GLU A 948 -16.15 40.37 -8.93
CA GLU A 948 -17.15 40.93 -8.01
C GLU A 948 -17.77 39.81 -7.15
N TYR A 949 -17.01 39.30 -6.19
CA TYR A 949 -17.43 38.24 -5.26
C TYR A 949 -17.11 38.60 -3.80
N GLY A 950 -17.68 37.86 -2.86
CA GLY A 950 -17.58 38.13 -1.42
C GLY A 950 -18.40 39.34 -0.96
N ILE A 951 -18.63 39.41 0.37
CA ILE A 951 -19.51 40.44 0.97
C ILE A 951 -19.03 41.88 0.72
N GLY A 952 -17.73 42.09 0.45
CA GLY A 952 -17.15 43.38 0.11
C GLY A 952 -17.64 43.96 -1.23
N ASN A 953 -18.12 43.11 -2.14
CA ASN A 953 -18.65 43.50 -3.45
C ASN A 953 -20.18 43.36 -3.53
N ALA A 954 -20.87 43.28 -2.38
CA ALA A 954 -22.31 43.06 -2.35
C ALA A 954 -23.09 44.18 -3.06
N LYS A 955 -24.10 43.80 -3.85
CA LYS A 955 -25.03 44.72 -4.50
C LYS A 955 -26.25 44.97 -3.60
N VAL A 956 -26.84 46.16 -3.68
CA VAL A 956 -27.99 46.56 -2.86
C VAL A 956 -29.27 46.43 -3.70
N ILE A 957 -30.28 45.76 -3.17
CA ILE A 957 -31.62 45.68 -3.78
C ILE A 957 -32.58 46.54 -2.99
N GLN A 958 -33.41 47.32 -3.69
CA GLN A 958 -34.42 48.19 -3.10
C GLN A 958 -35.84 47.64 -3.32
N VAL A 959 -36.68 47.70 -2.30
CA VAL A 959 -38.07 47.24 -2.31
C VAL A 959 -38.97 48.37 -1.82
N PHE A 960 -40.02 48.67 -2.58
CA PHE A 960 -40.96 49.77 -2.30
C PHE A 960 -42.34 49.18 -1.98
N GLY A 961 -43.04 49.76 -0.98
CA GLY A 961 -44.44 49.42 -0.71
C GLY A 961 -45.37 49.96 -1.81
N GLN A 962 -46.53 49.34 -1.97
CA GLN A 962 -47.62 49.79 -2.83
C GLN A 962 -48.84 50.11 -1.97
N GLN A 963 -49.66 51.07 -2.41
CA GLN A 963 -50.87 51.49 -1.68
C GLN A 963 -52.08 50.89 -2.38
N ASP A 964 -52.94 50.23 -1.62
CA ASP A 964 -54.31 49.98 -2.05
C ASP A 964 -55.30 50.80 -1.19
N ALA A 965 -56.60 50.53 -1.29
CA ALA A 965 -57.64 51.30 -0.60
C ALA A 965 -58.50 50.43 0.32
N PHE A 966 -58.07 49.18 0.54
CA PHE A 966 -58.75 48.18 1.32
C PHE A 966 -58.13 48.10 2.73
N ASP A 967 -58.97 47.99 3.75
CA ASP A 967 -58.54 47.62 5.10
C ASP A 967 -58.46 46.08 5.14
N ASP A 968 -57.31 45.55 4.69
CA ASP A 968 -57.09 44.11 4.48
C ASP A 968 -56.09 43.47 5.47
N GLY A 969 -55.43 44.31 6.28
CA GLY A 969 -54.44 43.95 7.29
C GLY A 969 -53.08 43.53 6.71
N ASP A 970 -52.04 43.52 7.53
CA ASP A 970 -50.66 43.24 7.07
C ASP A 970 -50.52 41.99 6.15
N VAL A 971 -50.20 42.20 4.86
CA VAL A 971 -50.07 41.14 3.85
C VAL A 971 -48.61 40.68 3.69
N PRO A 972 -48.28 39.39 3.90
CA PRO A 972 -46.94 38.86 3.65
C PRO A 972 -46.68 38.54 2.17
N TYR A 973 -45.47 38.86 1.70
CA TYR A 973 -44.99 38.53 0.35
C TYR A 973 -43.46 38.26 0.36
N ASN A 974 -42.92 37.73 -0.74
CA ASN A 974 -41.49 37.43 -0.86
C ASN A 974 -40.89 38.14 -2.07
N ILE A 975 -39.63 38.56 -1.94
CA ILE A 975 -38.78 38.82 -3.11
C ILE A 975 -38.05 37.54 -3.46
N VAL A 976 -38.27 37.10 -4.69
CA VAL A 976 -37.80 35.82 -5.23
C VAL A 976 -36.96 36.07 -6.47
N ASN A 977 -36.08 35.14 -6.81
CA ASN A 977 -35.31 35.19 -8.05
C ASN A 977 -35.65 34.03 -8.98
N TYR A 978 -35.42 34.24 -10.28
CA TYR A 978 -35.22 33.14 -11.22
C TYR A 978 -33.84 32.51 -10.99
N TYR A 979 -33.67 31.26 -11.44
CA TYR A 979 -32.36 30.62 -11.49
C TYR A 979 -31.31 31.55 -12.10
N ALA A 980 -30.14 31.61 -11.46
CA ALA A 980 -29.00 32.35 -11.97
C ALA A 980 -28.65 31.88 -13.38
N THR A 981 -28.31 32.83 -14.25
CA THR A 981 -27.83 32.55 -15.61
C THR A 981 -26.35 32.91 -15.70
N SER A 982 -25.52 31.96 -16.10
CA SER A 982 -24.08 32.14 -16.27
C SER A 982 -23.52 31.11 -17.25
N ASP A 983 -22.44 31.47 -17.96
CA ASP A 983 -21.64 30.47 -18.67
C ASP A 983 -20.72 29.68 -17.70
N ASP A 984 -20.61 30.12 -16.44
CA ASP A 984 -19.98 29.39 -15.34
C ASP A 984 -20.92 28.27 -14.86
N PRO A 985 -20.59 26.99 -15.09
CA PRO A 985 -21.45 25.87 -14.74
C PRO A 985 -21.76 25.77 -13.23
N ARG A 986 -20.88 26.31 -12.38
CA ARG A 986 -21.01 26.27 -10.91
C ARG A 986 -22.09 27.23 -10.41
N TYR A 987 -22.35 28.31 -11.15
CA TYR A 987 -23.37 29.32 -10.83
C TYR A 987 -24.63 29.19 -11.69
N GLU A 988 -24.57 28.55 -12.86
CA GLU A 988 -25.76 28.28 -13.69
C GLU A 988 -26.80 27.47 -12.92
N GLY A 989 -28.04 27.97 -12.88
CA GLY A 989 -29.11 27.25 -12.19
C GLY A 989 -29.18 27.48 -10.67
N ASN A 990 -28.24 28.22 -10.06
CA ASN A 990 -28.29 28.49 -8.62
C ASN A 990 -29.44 29.44 -8.26
N VAL A 991 -30.03 29.26 -7.07
CA VAL A 991 -31.17 30.06 -6.59
C VAL A 991 -30.77 30.81 -5.33
N ALA A 992 -30.95 32.14 -5.34
CA ALA A 992 -30.77 32.94 -4.14
C ALA A 992 -31.89 32.61 -3.12
N PRO A 993 -31.60 32.62 -1.81
CA PRO A 993 -32.65 32.47 -0.82
C PRO A 993 -33.72 33.56 -0.96
N ALA A 994 -35.00 33.18 -0.86
CA ALA A 994 -36.12 34.13 -0.91
C ALA A 994 -36.12 35.06 0.32
N VAL A 995 -36.42 36.35 0.12
CA VAL A 995 -36.47 37.35 1.18
C VAL A 995 -37.92 37.65 1.54
N GLY A 996 -38.35 37.25 2.74
CA GLY A 996 -39.71 37.46 3.23
C GLY A 996 -39.94 38.87 3.79
N ILE A 997 -41.08 39.47 3.43
CA ILE A 997 -41.49 40.85 3.78
C ILE A 997 -42.98 40.83 4.14
N SER A 998 -43.42 41.72 5.01
CA SER A 998 -44.85 42.04 5.18
C SER A 998 -45.11 43.49 4.80
N SER A 999 -46.14 43.74 3.99
CA SER A 999 -46.75 45.06 3.83
C SER A 999 -47.53 45.38 5.10
N ILE A 1000 -47.43 46.61 5.59
CA ILE A 1000 -48.17 47.07 6.78
C ILE A 1000 -49.30 47.96 6.29
N ASP A 1001 -50.53 47.55 6.60
CA ASP A 1001 -51.79 48.23 6.25
C ASP A 1001 -52.00 49.47 7.15
N ASP A 1002 -52.39 50.60 6.54
CA ASP A 1002 -52.70 51.84 7.23
C ASP A 1002 -54.10 52.42 6.97
N ASP A 1003 -54.98 51.66 6.29
CA ASP A 1003 -56.38 52.00 6.13
C ASP A 1003 -57.23 51.61 7.36
N THR A 1004 -58.41 52.22 7.52
CA THR A 1004 -59.32 51.89 8.64
C THR A 1004 -60.78 52.09 8.27
N ALA A 1005 -61.58 51.04 8.40
CA ALA A 1005 -63.00 51.04 8.08
C ALA A 1005 -63.86 51.94 9.00
N GLY A 1006 -64.60 52.89 8.41
CA GLY A 1006 -65.34 53.94 9.11
C GLY A 1006 -66.40 54.62 8.24
N ILE A 1007 -67.39 55.29 8.88
CA ILE A 1007 -68.55 55.89 8.19
C ILE A 1007 -68.63 57.38 8.53
N ASN A 1008 -68.78 58.20 7.50
CA ASN A 1008 -68.92 59.65 7.59
C ASN A 1008 -70.35 60.07 7.22
N VAL A 1009 -70.94 60.98 8.01
CA VAL A 1009 -72.25 61.59 7.73
C VAL A 1009 -72.10 63.12 7.71
N ALA A 1010 -72.36 63.74 6.55
CA ALA A 1010 -72.10 65.15 6.33
C ALA A 1010 -73.36 66.04 6.47
N SER A 1011 -73.35 66.92 7.48
CA SER A 1011 -74.26 68.06 7.75
C SER A 1011 -75.70 67.76 8.23
N ALA A 1012 -76.22 68.62 9.12
CA ALA A 1012 -77.60 68.58 9.64
C ALA A 1012 -78.60 69.24 8.66
N VAL A 1013 -79.82 68.71 8.59
CA VAL A 1013 -80.89 69.25 7.75
C VAL A 1013 -81.50 70.45 8.47
N THR A 1014 -81.24 71.67 8.00
CA THR A 1014 -81.54 72.87 8.82
C THR A 1014 -83.02 73.28 8.84
N ALA A 1015 -83.81 73.02 7.79
CA ALA A 1015 -85.27 73.20 7.76
C ALA A 1015 -85.88 72.69 6.44
N VAL A 1016 -87.05 72.06 6.50
CA VAL A 1016 -87.97 71.78 5.38
C VAL A 1016 -89.29 72.53 5.61
N THR A 1017 -90.07 72.78 4.55
CA THR A 1017 -91.41 73.40 4.68
C THR A 1017 -92.48 72.52 4.05
N GLU A 1018 -93.69 72.62 4.55
CA GLU A 1018 -94.90 72.02 4.00
C GLU A 1018 -95.34 72.65 2.66
N ALA A 1019 -94.88 73.88 2.36
CA ALA A 1019 -95.25 74.58 1.14
C ALA A 1019 -94.61 73.93 -0.11
N SER A 1020 -95.42 73.70 -1.16
CA SER A 1020 -94.95 73.08 -2.41
C SER A 1020 -93.78 73.86 -3.04
N GLY A 1021 -92.64 73.19 -3.29
CA GLY A 1021 -91.48 73.79 -3.97
C GLY A 1021 -90.12 73.28 -3.47
N ALA A 1022 -89.02 73.91 -3.91
CA ALA A 1022 -87.67 73.45 -3.58
C ALA A 1022 -87.31 73.52 -2.08
N ALA A 1023 -87.98 74.37 -1.30
CA ALA A 1023 -87.80 74.43 0.15
C ALA A 1023 -88.46 73.25 0.88
N GLN A 1024 -89.31 72.47 0.19
CA GLN A 1024 -89.90 71.23 0.70
C GLN A 1024 -88.88 70.10 0.79
N THR A 1025 -87.73 70.18 0.12
CA THR A 1025 -86.75 69.09 0.06
C THR A 1025 -85.32 69.57 0.36
N GLN A 1026 -84.66 68.91 1.30
CA GLN A 1026 -83.24 69.12 1.64
C GLN A 1026 -82.47 67.80 1.55
N ALA A 1027 -81.13 67.82 1.64
CA ALA A 1027 -80.35 66.58 1.60
C ALA A 1027 -79.07 66.61 2.46
N PHE A 1028 -78.60 65.41 2.83
CA PHE A 1028 -77.30 65.15 3.47
C PHE A 1028 -76.60 63.96 2.80
N ILE A 1029 -75.31 63.73 3.07
CA ILE A 1029 -74.50 62.68 2.42
C ILE A 1029 -73.96 61.68 3.46
N ILE A 1030 -73.98 60.39 3.13
CA ILE A 1030 -73.30 59.32 3.88
C ILE A 1030 -72.19 58.72 3.00
N SER A 1031 -70.95 58.64 3.49
CA SER A 1031 -69.78 58.03 2.80
C SER A 1031 -68.95 57.12 3.73
N LEU A 1032 -68.01 56.34 3.18
CA LEU A 1032 -67.09 55.44 3.92
C LEU A 1032 -65.65 55.99 3.93
N THR A 1033 -64.80 55.53 4.86
CA THR A 1033 -63.38 55.95 4.99
C THR A 1033 -62.37 55.03 4.30
N SER A 1034 -62.75 53.79 3.96
CA SER A 1034 -62.01 52.87 3.09
C SER A 1034 -62.97 52.16 2.12
N GLU A 1035 -62.45 51.52 1.07
CA GLU A 1035 -63.26 50.79 0.11
C GLU A 1035 -63.84 49.51 0.73
N PRO A 1036 -65.15 49.26 0.66
CA PRO A 1036 -65.72 48.03 1.18
C PRO A 1036 -65.62 46.88 0.16
N TYR A 1037 -65.35 45.67 0.65
CA TYR A 1037 -65.36 44.45 -0.17
C TYR A 1037 -66.77 44.07 -0.64
N PHE A 1038 -67.79 44.34 0.19
CA PHE A 1038 -69.19 44.09 -0.12
C PHE A 1038 -70.04 45.35 0.10
N PRO A 1039 -71.15 45.52 -0.64
CA PRO A 1039 -72.00 46.70 -0.48
C PRO A 1039 -72.47 46.92 0.97
N VAL A 1040 -72.44 48.16 1.43
CA VAL A 1040 -72.84 48.62 2.77
C VAL A 1040 -74.17 49.34 2.68
N TYR A 1041 -75.20 48.78 3.31
CA TYR A 1041 -76.57 49.29 3.25
C TYR A 1041 -76.94 50.08 4.50
N PHE A 1042 -77.66 51.19 4.34
CA PHE A 1042 -78.24 51.96 5.44
C PHE A 1042 -79.75 52.09 5.24
N ALA A 1043 -80.53 51.68 6.24
CA ALA A 1043 -81.97 51.92 6.28
C ALA A 1043 -82.27 53.25 6.97
N LEU A 1044 -83.18 54.03 6.39
CA LEU A 1044 -83.52 55.37 6.88
C LEU A 1044 -85.01 55.50 7.19
N SER A 1045 -85.34 56.19 8.28
CA SER A 1045 -86.72 56.41 8.72
C SER A 1045 -86.87 57.76 9.40
N SER A 1046 -88.07 58.34 9.37
CA SER A 1046 -88.39 59.54 10.16
C SER A 1046 -88.98 59.17 11.54
N SER A 1047 -88.66 59.96 12.56
CA SER A 1047 -89.32 59.88 13.86
C SER A 1047 -90.74 60.43 13.84
N ASP A 1048 -91.06 61.31 12.89
CA ASP A 1048 -92.39 61.88 12.71
C ASP A 1048 -92.76 62.03 11.23
N PRO A 1049 -93.35 60.98 10.62
CA PRO A 1049 -93.67 60.98 9.20
C PRO A 1049 -94.82 61.93 8.80
N SER A 1050 -95.60 62.48 9.74
CA SER A 1050 -96.59 63.52 9.40
C SER A 1050 -95.96 64.88 9.16
N GLU A 1051 -94.77 65.13 9.73
CA GLU A 1051 -94.05 66.40 9.60
C GLU A 1051 -93.00 66.37 8.49
N GLY A 1052 -92.29 65.25 8.36
CA GLY A 1052 -91.26 65.11 7.35
C GLY A 1052 -90.78 63.68 7.22
N ASN A 1053 -90.37 63.31 6.01
CA ASN A 1053 -89.96 61.94 5.70
C ASN A 1053 -88.78 61.90 4.74
N VAL A 1054 -88.06 60.78 4.73
CA VAL A 1054 -87.04 60.53 3.71
C VAL A 1054 -87.73 60.33 2.35
N HIS A 1055 -87.14 60.85 1.28
CA HIS A 1055 -87.66 60.61 -0.06
C HIS A 1055 -87.76 59.09 -0.31
N PRO A 1056 -88.85 58.57 -0.90
CA PRO A 1056 -89.08 57.12 -0.97
C PRO A 1056 -87.93 56.32 -1.60
N GLU A 1057 -87.25 56.89 -2.60
CA GLU A 1057 -86.09 56.29 -3.27
C GLU A 1057 -84.83 56.23 -2.40
N ASP A 1058 -84.75 57.02 -1.32
CA ASP A 1058 -83.59 57.11 -0.43
C ASP A 1058 -83.86 56.42 0.91
N SER A 1059 -84.99 55.70 1.04
CA SER A 1059 -85.36 54.93 2.24
C SER A 1059 -84.38 53.80 2.57
N THR A 1060 -83.58 53.38 1.60
CA THR A 1060 -82.39 52.55 1.79
C THR A 1060 -81.33 52.98 0.79
N ILE A 1061 -80.12 53.29 1.27
CA ILE A 1061 -78.97 53.61 0.41
C ILE A 1061 -77.93 52.49 0.47
N ALA A 1062 -77.11 52.37 -0.57
CA ALA A 1062 -76.02 51.41 -0.65
C ALA A 1062 -74.71 52.10 -1.08
N LEU A 1063 -73.63 51.83 -0.35
CA LEU A 1063 -72.27 52.23 -0.68
C LEU A 1063 -71.47 51.01 -1.09
N HIS A 1064 -70.72 51.09 -2.19
CA HIS A 1064 -69.94 50.01 -2.79
C HIS A 1064 -68.67 50.59 -3.45
N SER A 1065 -67.80 49.73 -3.99
CA SER A 1065 -66.55 50.11 -4.67
C SER A 1065 -66.65 51.35 -5.59
N GLY A 1066 -67.73 51.46 -6.37
CA GLY A 1066 -67.93 52.59 -7.28
C GLY A 1066 -68.34 53.94 -6.65
N ASN A 1067 -68.72 54.01 -5.36
CA ASN A 1067 -69.28 55.24 -4.77
C ASN A 1067 -69.01 55.43 -3.26
N TRP A 1068 -68.16 54.60 -2.64
CA TRP A 1068 -67.94 54.62 -1.19
C TRP A 1068 -67.38 55.96 -0.68
N SER A 1069 -66.42 56.54 -1.40
CA SER A 1069 -65.72 57.78 -1.01
C SER A 1069 -66.50 59.05 -1.38
N SER A 1070 -67.20 59.03 -2.52
CA SER A 1070 -68.07 60.13 -2.97
C SER A 1070 -69.40 60.17 -2.20
N GLY A 1071 -69.85 59.04 -1.65
CA GLY A 1071 -71.02 58.91 -0.79
C GLY A 1071 -72.36 58.91 -1.53
N ALA A 1072 -73.42 58.57 -0.79
CA ALA A 1072 -74.80 58.59 -1.27
C ALA A 1072 -75.56 59.78 -0.67
N THR A 1073 -76.34 60.46 -1.50
CA THR A 1073 -77.17 61.61 -1.09
C THR A 1073 -78.54 61.13 -0.61
N VAL A 1074 -78.95 61.56 0.58
CA VAL A 1074 -80.25 61.27 1.17
C VAL A 1074 -81.10 62.54 1.16
N ARG A 1075 -82.24 62.51 0.48
CA ARG A 1075 -83.20 63.61 0.42
C ARG A 1075 -84.26 63.47 1.51
N VAL A 1076 -84.59 64.58 2.17
CA VAL A 1076 -85.59 64.71 3.24
C VAL A 1076 -86.67 65.69 2.76
N VAL A 1077 -87.94 65.29 2.89
CA VAL A 1077 -89.11 65.98 2.32
C VAL A 1077 -90.11 66.35 3.43
N GLY A 1078 -90.48 67.62 3.55
CA GLY A 1078 -91.57 68.09 4.43
C GLY A 1078 -92.94 67.62 3.94
N GLN A 1079 -93.82 67.24 4.87
CA GLN A 1079 -95.17 66.75 4.56
C GLN A 1079 -96.20 67.81 4.94
N ASP A 1080 -97.15 68.11 4.06
CA ASP A 1080 -98.20 69.11 4.27
C ASP A 1080 -99.37 68.45 5.01
N ASP A 1081 -99.56 68.85 6.26
CA ASP A 1081 -100.72 68.50 7.06
C ASP A 1081 -101.67 69.73 7.13
N ALA A 1082 -102.98 69.53 7.31
CA ALA A 1082 -103.96 70.63 7.22
C ALA A 1082 -104.27 71.26 8.60
N ILE A 1083 -103.30 71.23 9.51
CA ILE A 1083 -103.42 71.61 10.92
C ILE A 1083 -102.39 72.73 11.22
N ASP A 1084 -102.89 73.94 11.53
CA ASP A 1084 -102.09 75.02 12.13
C ASP A 1084 -101.63 74.60 13.55
N ASP A 1085 -100.47 73.96 13.65
CA ASP A 1085 -99.83 73.47 14.86
C ASP A 1085 -98.41 74.03 15.13
N GLY A 1086 -97.90 74.88 14.21
CA GLY A 1086 -96.62 75.57 14.30
C GLY A 1086 -95.42 74.72 13.87
N ASP A 1087 -94.22 75.31 13.78
CA ASP A 1087 -93.02 74.56 13.36
C ASP A 1087 -92.73 73.34 14.25
N VAL A 1088 -92.73 72.13 13.68
CA VAL A 1088 -92.46 70.86 14.41
C VAL A 1088 -91.10 70.27 14.03
N ALA A 1089 -90.33 69.90 15.06
CA ALA A 1089 -89.04 69.25 14.91
C ALA A 1089 -89.20 67.72 14.79
N PHE A 1090 -88.46 67.12 13.85
CA PHE A 1090 -88.38 65.67 13.67
C PHE A 1090 -86.93 65.24 13.43
N THR A 1091 -86.67 63.94 13.43
CA THR A 1091 -85.33 63.39 13.20
C THR A 1091 -85.36 62.31 12.13
N ILE A 1092 -84.37 62.32 11.24
CA ILE A 1092 -84.11 61.19 10.34
C ILE A 1092 -83.14 60.24 11.03
N ILE A 1093 -83.61 59.03 11.30
CA ILE A 1093 -82.85 57.96 11.92
C ILE A 1093 -82.17 57.16 10.80
N VAL A 1094 -80.84 57.14 10.83
CA VAL A 1094 -79.99 56.26 10.04
C VAL A 1094 -79.67 55.03 10.90
N ALA A 1095 -80.18 53.88 10.49
CA ALA A 1095 -79.92 52.63 11.19
C ALA A 1095 -78.43 52.24 11.12
N LYS A 1096 -78.04 51.28 11.97
CA LYS A 1096 -76.76 50.57 11.82
C LYS A 1096 -76.61 50.07 10.38
N SER A 1097 -75.41 50.18 9.84
CA SER A 1097 -75.10 49.61 8.54
C SER A 1097 -75.33 48.10 8.53
N SER A 1098 -75.74 47.56 7.38
CA SER A 1098 -75.81 46.12 7.12
C SER A 1098 -74.93 45.80 5.93
N SER A 1099 -74.00 44.86 6.07
CA SER A 1099 -73.12 44.41 4.99
C SER A 1099 -72.64 42.99 5.23
N ASP A 1100 -72.28 42.29 4.14
CA ASP A 1100 -71.50 41.04 4.22
C ASP A 1100 -70.01 41.32 4.45
N ASP A 1101 -69.59 42.59 4.31
CA ASP A 1101 -68.29 43.07 4.74
C ASP A 1101 -68.26 43.17 6.26
N GLY A 1102 -67.51 42.28 6.90
CA GLY A 1102 -67.40 42.21 8.35
C GLY A 1102 -66.84 43.48 8.98
N ALA A 1103 -66.00 44.23 8.26
CA ALA A 1103 -65.45 45.49 8.74
C ALA A 1103 -66.55 46.56 8.79
N TYR A 1104 -67.50 46.58 7.86
CA TYR A 1104 -68.56 47.59 7.79
C TYR A 1104 -69.91 47.19 8.40
N ASN A 1105 -70.13 45.92 8.71
CA ASN A 1105 -71.41 45.44 9.24
C ASN A 1105 -71.68 45.93 10.68
N GLY A 1106 -72.88 46.46 10.93
CA GLY A 1106 -73.33 46.87 12.26
C GLY A 1106 -72.69 48.16 12.81
N LYS A 1107 -71.92 48.90 12.00
CA LYS A 1107 -71.31 50.17 12.40
C LYS A 1107 -72.36 51.30 12.44
N GLY A 1108 -72.18 52.21 13.39
CA GLY A 1108 -72.96 53.44 13.51
C GLY A 1108 -74.35 53.33 14.13
N ALA A 1109 -75.06 54.46 14.04
CA ALA A 1109 -76.48 54.74 14.25
C ALA A 1109 -76.51 56.25 14.46
N TRP A 1110 -77.12 56.99 13.55
CA TRP A 1110 -77.12 58.45 13.60
C TRP A 1110 -78.55 58.96 13.58
N SER A 1111 -78.81 60.03 14.32
CA SER A 1111 -80.04 60.82 14.22
C SER A 1111 -79.67 62.17 13.62
N ILE A 1112 -80.32 62.52 12.53
CA ILE A 1112 -80.15 63.81 11.86
C ILE A 1112 -81.36 64.65 12.18
N ASP A 1113 -81.16 65.70 12.97
CA ASP A 1113 -82.24 66.61 13.36
C ASP A 1113 -82.70 67.44 12.15
N ALA A 1114 -84.01 67.66 12.06
CA ALA A 1114 -84.70 68.46 11.05
C ALA A 1114 -85.91 69.19 11.64
N ASN A 1115 -86.39 70.23 10.97
CA ASN A 1115 -87.56 71.00 11.41
C ASN A 1115 -88.47 71.25 10.21
N CYS A 1116 -89.78 71.00 10.35
CA CYS A 1116 -90.79 71.39 9.37
C CYS A 1116 -91.39 72.74 9.76
N THR A 1117 -91.54 73.66 8.82
CA THR A 1117 -92.19 74.96 9.08
C THR A 1117 -93.65 74.95 8.59
N ASP A 1118 -94.58 75.24 9.49
CA ASP A 1118 -96.03 75.23 9.30
C ASP A 1118 -96.49 76.37 8.36
N ASN A 1119 -97.28 76.04 7.34
CA ASN A 1119 -97.79 77.00 6.35
C ASN A 1119 -99.28 77.38 6.52
N ASP A 1120 -99.99 76.77 7.47
CA ASP A 1120 -101.42 76.98 7.70
C ASP A 1120 -101.74 78.22 8.54
N THR A 1121 -102.99 78.72 8.44
CA THR A 1121 -103.44 79.91 9.21
C THR A 1121 -104.92 79.84 9.63
N ARG A 1122 -105.20 80.03 10.94
CA ARG A 1122 -106.59 80.09 11.48
C ARG A 1122 -107.36 81.39 11.13
N GLY A 1123 -108.55 81.30 10.49
CA GLY A 1123 -109.46 82.45 10.28
C GLY A 1123 -110.78 82.19 9.53
N VAL A 1124 -111.76 83.11 9.67
CA VAL A 1124 -113.09 83.10 8.99
C VAL A 1124 -113.08 84.04 7.76
N VAL A 1125 -113.50 83.54 6.61
CA VAL A 1125 -113.50 84.25 5.32
C VAL A 1125 -114.93 84.62 4.89
N ILE A 1126 -115.19 85.91 4.66
CA ILE A 1126 -116.48 86.42 4.16
C ILE A 1126 -116.32 86.86 2.70
N SER A 1127 -117.09 86.24 1.81
CA SER A 1127 -117.06 86.55 0.37
C SER A 1127 -118.40 87.12 -0.12
N PRO A 1128 -118.41 88.24 -0.86
CA PRO A 1128 -119.63 88.79 -1.48
C PRO A 1128 -120.17 87.87 -2.59
N GLY A 1129 -121.49 87.63 -2.59
CA GLY A 1129 -122.18 87.00 -3.71
C GLY A 1129 -122.19 87.86 -4.97
N THR A 1130 -122.47 87.23 -6.12
CA THR A 1130 -122.32 87.76 -7.49
C THR A 1130 -123.20 88.96 -7.88
N SER A 1131 -124.04 89.48 -6.97
CA SER A 1131 -124.74 90.75 -7.12
C SER A 1131 -124.63 91.59 -5.85
N ARG A 1132 -124.04 92.78 -5.97
CA ARG A 1132 -123.88 93.76 -4.88
C ARG A 1132 -124.94 94.88 -4.93
N LEU A 1133 -125.96 94.71 -5.77
CA LEU A 1133 -127.01 95.71 -5.95
C LEU A 1133 -128.26 95.28 -5.17
N VAL A 1134 -128.65 96.12 -4.22
CA VAL A 1134 -129.95 96.09 -3.52
C VAL A 1134 -130.82 97.22 -4.08
N SER A 1135 -132.14 97.03 -4.15
CA SER A 1135 -133.07 98.05 -4.67
C SER A 1135 -134.23 98.30 -3.72
N GLU A 1136 -134.83 99.50 -3.78
CA GLU A 1136 -135.98 99.90 -2.94
C GLU A 1136 -137.25 99.08 -3.23
N ALA A 1137 -137.24 98.23 -4.26
CA ALA A 1137 -138.34 97.32 -4.63
C ALA A 1137 -138.20 95.89 -4.07
N GLY A 1138 -137.25 95.65 -3.15
CA GLY A 1138 -137.12 94.36 -2.45
C GLY A 1138 -136.16 93.36 -3.07
N VAL A 1139 -135.07 93.81 -3.72
CA VAL A 1139 -133.96 92.92 -4.11
C VAL A 1139 -132.92 92.88 -2.97
N THR A 1140 -132.60 91.68 -2.47
CA THR A 1140 -131.61 91.43 -1.40
C THR A 1140 -130.30 90.84 -1.94
N ALA A 1141 -129.16 91.30 -1.41
CA ALA A 1141 -127.84 90.71 -1.66
C ALA A 1141 -127.44 89.74 -0.53
N ALA A 1142 -126.83 88.60 -0.87
CA ALA A 1142 -126.38 87.59 0.08
C ALA A 1142 -124.84 87.46 0.09
N TYR A 1143 -124.28 87.17 1.26
CA TYR A 1143 -122.86 86.90 1.50
C TYR A 1143 -122.71 85.51 2.12
N SER A 1144 -121.68 84.77 1.73
CA SER A 1144 -121.33 83.50 2.38
C SER A 1144 -120.17 83.72 3.35
N VAL A 1145 -120.29 83.16 4.55
CA VAL A 1145 -119.29 83.17 5.62
C VAL A 1145 -118.86 81.73 5.89
N ARG A 1146 -117.55 81.43 5.85
CA ARG A 1146 -116.99 80.17 6.38
C ARG A 1146 -115.74 80.45 7.19
#